data_AF-A0ABD1KGR2-F1
#
_entry.id   AF-A0ABD1KGR2-F1
#
_cell.length_a   1.000
_cell.length_b   1.000
_cell.length_c   1.000
_cell.angle_alpha   90.00
_cell.angle_beta   90.00
_cell.angle_gamma   90.00
#
_symmetry.space_group_name_H-M   'P 1'
#
loop_
_entity.id
_entity.type
_entity.pdbx_description
1 polymer ?
#
loop_
_entity_poly.entity_id
_entity_poly.type
_entity_poly.pdbx_seq_one_letter_code
_entity_poly.pdbx_strand_id
1 'polypeptide(L)'
;MSGGVGEHDSSKRKGYLYLLLERIRRFGFDTWLENSSKESGSTKPVKDSGRNRKGGRSRIPRAATSRAERIWPGGVIPYVIGGNFTGSQRAMFRQAMRHWEKQTCVTFIEKTDEESYIVFTYRPCGCCSYVGRRGNGPQAISIGKNCDKFGIVVHELGHVIGFWHEHTRPDRDDHVTIIRDNIQPGQEYNFLKMEPGEVNSLGEPYDFDSIMHYARNTFSRGMFLDTILPSRDEHGIVLNFTTMDLYKSSLCWYDYIEVRDGYWRKAPLLGRFCGDKVPEVLVSTESRMWVEFRSSSNWVGKGFAAAYEAICGGDISKDAGQIQSPNYPDDYRPSKECVWRITVADGYNVGLSFQAFEIERHDSCAYDYLEVRDGLSESSPLIGRFCGYDKPEDIRSTSNLLWMKFVSDGTVNKAGFAANFFKEEDECAKPDNGGCEQRCVNTLGSYKCACDPGYELAPDKKSCEAACGGILSKLNGTITTPGWPKEYPPNKNCVWQVVAPNQYRISMQFEAFELEGNEVCKYDFVEVRSGLTSDSTLHGKYCGTEVPEVITSQYNNMRIEFKSDNTVSKKGFKAHFFSDKDECSKDNGGCQHECINTIGSYVCQCRNGFILHENKHDCKEAECEHRIHNPSGTISSPNWPDKYPSRKECTWDISATPGHRVKISFNEFEIEQHQECAYDHLEAFDGDSDKAAILGRLCGSKIPEPLVSTGNKMYMRFISDASVQRKGFQATHSTECGGRLKAETGQRNLYSHAQFGDNNYPGHTDCEWLITAEAGYGIELTFTTFEVEEEADCGYDYIELYDGYDSTAHKLGRFCGSGPREEIYSAGEAMLIRFHSDDTISKKGFHIRYTSTKFQEGLHTHK
;
A
#
# COMPACT_ATOMS: atom_id res chain seq x y z
N MET A 1 13.97 59.62 -87.80
CA MET A 1 15.42 59.69 -87.58
C MET A 1 15.72 60.57 -86.38
N SER A 2 15.72 60.13 -85.13
CA SER A 2 14.99 59.07 -84.37
C SER A 2 15.90 58.74 -83.18
N GLY A 3 15.54 58.93 -81.91
CA GLY A 3 14.25 58.65 -81.29
C GLY A 3 14.44 57.46 -80.35
N GLY A 4 14.35 57.68 -79.03
CA GLY A 4 14.44 56.65 -78.01
C GLY A 4 14.67 57.24 -76.61
N VAL A 5 13.57 57.47 -75.88
CA VAL A 5 13.49 58.15 -74.58
C VAL A 5 14.14 57.32 -73.47
N GLY A 6 14.99 57.94 -72.65
CA GLY A 6 15.55 57.37 -71.42
C GLY A 6 15.98 58.50 -70.47
N GLU A 7 15.07 58.94 -69.61
CA GLU A 7 15.36 59.87 -68.52
C GLU A 7 15.50 59.12 -67.20
N HIS A 8 16.56 59.49 -66.47
CA HIS A 8 16.87 59.10 -65.10
C HIS A 8 15.66 59.19 -64.15
N ASP A 9 15.31 58.10 -63.45
CA ASP A 9 14.51 58.18 -62.22
C ASP A 9 15.40 58.06 -60.98
N SER A 10 15.33 59.13 -60.20
CA SER A 10 15.86 59.30 -58.86
C SER A 10 15.39 58.21 -57.87
N SER A 11 16.35 57.70 -57.10
CA SER A 11 16.14 56.87 -55.90
C SER A 11 15.08 57.48 -54.96
N LYS A 12 13.87 56.90 -54.91
CA LYS A 12 12.88 57.18 -53.87
C LYS A 12 13.09 56.24 -52.67
N ARG A 13 13.47 56.86 -51.53
CA ARG A 13 13.44 56.28 -50.18
C ARG A 13 12.10 55.60 -49.91
N LYS A 14 12.09 54.29 -49.69
CA LYS A 14 10.91 53.56 -49.18
C LYS A 14 10.94 53.67 -47.65
N GLY A 15 10.04 54.48 -47.09
CA GLY A 15 9.91 54.69 -45.64
C GLY A 15 9.12 53.59 -44.93
N TYR A 16 9.30 53.51 -43.60
CA TYR A 16 8.68 52.56 -42.65
C TYR A 16 7.18 52.34 -42.81
N LEU A 17 6.47 53.33 -43.35
CA LEU A 17 5.06 53.20 -43.68
C LEU A 17 4.79 52.04 -44.65
N TYR A 18 5.68 51.73 -45.60
CA TYR A 18 5.51 50.69 -46.62
C TYR A 18 5.37 49.27 -46.04
N LEU A 19 6.12 48.95 -44.99
CA LEU A 19 6.09 47.62 -44.35
C LEU A 19 4.79 47.39 -43.54
N LEU A 20 4.21 48.46 -42.99
CA LEU A 20 2.88 48.44 -42.37
C LEU A 20 1.77 48.12 -43.39
N LEU A 21 1.96 48.45 -44.67
CA LEU A 21 0.95 48.29 -45.74
C LEU A 21 0.84 46.86 -46.24
N GLU A 22 1.90 46.06 -46.14
CA GLU A 22 1.88 44.65 -46.53
C GLU A 22 1.10 43.77 -45.55
N ARG A 23 1.14 44.06 -44.24
CA ARG A 23 0.34 43.35 -43.22
C ARG A 23 -1.17 43.57 -43.37
N ILE A 24 -1.58 44.77 -43.81
CA ILE A 24 -3.01 45.15 -43.96
C ILE A 24 -3.71 44.41 -45.12
N ARG A 25 -2.97 43.96 -46.14
CA ARG A 25 -3.55 43.27 -47.31
C ARG A 25 -4.09 41.86 -47.02
N ARG A 26 -3.75 41.23 -45.89
CA ARG A 26 -4.12 39.83 -45.58
C ARG A 26 -5.47 39.62 -44.88
N PHE A 27 -6.17 40.68 -44.44
CA PHE A 27 -7.31 40.56 -43.50
C PHE A 27 -8.73 40.67 -44.10
N GLY A 28 -8.91 40.70 -45.41
CA GLY A 28 -10.25 40.85 -46.01
C GLY A 28 -10.52 39.88 -47.15
N PHE A 29 -11.20 38.76 -46.86
CA PHE A 29 -12.20 38.08 -47.69
C PHE A 29 -12.61 36.78 -46.96
N ASP A 30 -13.84 36.72 -46.41
CA ASP A 30 -14.76 35.55 -46.47
C ASP A 30 -15.90 35.63 -45.44
N THR A 31 -17.08 35.16 -45.88
CA THR A 31 -18.32 34.84 -45.14
C THR A 31 -19.36 35.95 -44.88
N TRP A 32 -20.29 36.11 -45.83
CA TRP A 32 -21.68 36.56 -45.58
C TRP A 32 -22.61 35.93 -46.63
N LEU A 33 -23.42 34.95 -46.21
CA LEU A 33 -24.74 34.57 -46.73
C LEU A 33 -25.20 33.30 -46.00
N GLU A 34 -26.18 33.40 -45.09
CA GLU A 34 -27.44 32.62 -45.17
C GLU A 34 -28.34 32.74 -43.92
N ASN A 35 -29.63 32.85 -44.23
CA ASN A 35 -30.82 32.37 -43.53
C ASN A 35 -31.52 33.23 -42.45
N SER A 36 -32.46 34.02 -43.00
CA SER A 36 -33.78 34.39 -42.51
C SER A 36 -34.69 33.18 -42.23
N SER A 37 -35.49 33.21 -41.14
CA SER A 37 -36.98 33.27 -41.17
C SER A 37 -37.72 32.58 -39.99
N LYS A 38 -38.65 33.37 -39.42
CA LYS A 38 -39.97 33.09 -38.81
C LYS A 38 -40.14 32.41 -37.44
N GLU A 39 -40.64 33.23 -36.50
CA GLU A 39 -41.46 32.90 -35.32
C GLU A 39 -42.96 32.85 -35.65
N SER A 40 -43.74 32.12 -34.83
CA SER A 40 -45.09 32.53 -34.42
C SER A 40 -45.55 31.86 -33.12
N GLY A 41 -46.05 32.64 -32.14
CA GLY A 41 -47.22 32.25 -31.33
C GLY A 41 -47.14 32.20 -29.78
N SER A 42 -47.66 33.26 -29.16
CA SER A 42 -48.51 33.32 -27.92
C SER A 42 -47.93 33.24 -26.49
N THR A 43 -48.08 34.39 -25.80
CA THR A 43 -48.47 34.71 -24.39
C THR A 43 -49.15 33.60 -23.56
N LYS A 44 -49.05 33.47 -22.21
CA LYS A 44 -48.84 34.39 -21.04
C LYS A 44 -48.50 33.52 -19.77
N PRO A 45 -48.31 34.05 -18.52
CA PRO A 45 -47.15 33.73 -17.67
C PRO A 45 -47.47 33.02 -16.33
N VAL A 46 -46.42 32.59 -15.59
CA VAL A 46 -46.11 32.91 -14.17
C VAL A 46 -45.28 31.81 -13.45
N LYS A 47 -44.21 32.28 -12.79
CA LYS A 47 -43.44 31.79 -11.63
C LYS A 47 -42.54 30.53 -11.68
N ASP A 48 -41.27 30.88 -11.48
CA ASP A 48 -40.29 30.35 -10.51
C ASP A 48 -39.41 29.15 -10.90
N SER A 49 -38.21 29.20 -10.35
CA SER A 49 -37.08 28.27 -10.40
C SER A 49 -36.15 28.34 -11.62
N GLY A 50 -34.85 28.32 -11.31
CA GLY A 50 -33.78 28.66 -12.22
C GLY A 50 -33.46 27.61 -13.29
N ARG A 51 -32.95 28.10 -14.43
CA ARG A 51 -31.79 27.54 -15.13
C ARG A 51 -31.38 28.46 -16.29
N ASN A 52 -30.07 28.60 -16.44
CA ASN A 52 -29.33 28.84 -17.69
C ASN A 52 -29.85 29.92 -18.65
N ARG A 53 -29.26 31.12 -18.55
CA ARG A 53 -29.11 32.01 -19.71
C ARG A 53 -28.22 31.31 -20.76
N LYS A 54 -28.83 30.79 -21.82
CA LYS A 54 -28.13 30.37 -23.03
C LYS A 54 -27.52 31.59 -23.73
N GLY A 55 -26.24 31.50 -24.05
CA GLY A 55 -25.69 32.03 -25.30
C GLY A 55 -25.19 33.47 -25.34
N GLY A 56 -24.64 34.02 -24.25
CA GLY A 56 -23.71 35.14 -24.38
C GLY A 56 -22.36 34.59 -24.86
N ARG A 57 -21.82 35.04 -26.00
CA ARG A 57 -20.41 34.78 -26.33
C ARG A 57 -19.58 35.16 -25.11
N SER A 58 -18.84 34.21 -24.53
CA SER A 58 -17.87 34.49 -23.48
C SER A 58 -16.87 35.50 -24.04
N ARG A 59 -16.94 36.75 -23.59
CA ARG A 59 -16.03 37.80 -24.01
C ARG A 59 -14.84 37.76 -23.05
N ILE A 60 -13.67 37.51 -23.60
CA ILE A 60 -12.42 37.47 -22.86
C ILE A 60 -11.96 38.91 -22.65
N PRO A 61 -11.60 39.33 -21.43
CA PRO A 61 -11.03 40.65 -21.18
C PRO A 61 -9.69 40.78 -21.93
N ARG A 62 -9.43 41.95 -22.52
CA ARG A 62 -8.18 42.22 -23.26
C ARG A 62 -7.38 43.32 -22.57
N ALA A 63 -6.06 43.17 -22.59
CA ALA A 63 -5.10 44.06 -21.95
C ALA A 63 -5.14 45.48 -22.53
N ALA A 64 -5.86 46.39 -21.89
CA ALA A 64 -5.81 47.83 -22.15
C ALA A 64 -5.07 48.55 -21.00
N THR A 65 -4.97 49.88 -21.07
CA THR A 65 -4.45 50.72 -19.98
C THR A 65 -5.05 50.34 -18.62
N SER A 66 -4.19 50.13 -17.61
CA SER A 66 -4.63 49.78 -16.25
C SER A 66 -5.07 51.00 -15.43
N ARG A 67 -4.78 52.20 -15.93
CA ARG A 67 -5.18 53.48 -15.35
C ARG A 67 -6.66 53.78 -15.58
N ALA A 68 -7.45 53.76 -14.51
CA ALA A 68 -8.90 53.96 -14.56
C ALA A 68 -9.31 55.31 -15.18
N GLU A 69 -8.52 56.37 -14.99
CA GLU A 69 -8.77 57.69 -15.56
C GLU A 69 -8.65 57.74 -17.10
N ARG A 70 -7.92 56.79 -17.68
CA ARG A 70 -7.74 56.62 -19.13
C ARG A 70 -8.76 55.69 -19.78
N ILE A 71 -9.67 55.12 -19.00
CA ILE A 71 -10.75 54.27 -19.52
C ILE A 71 -11.93 55.16 -19.91
N TRP A 72 -12.54 54.88 -21.07
CA TRP A 72 -13.75 55.57 -21.49
C TRP A 72 -14.95 55.10 -20.66
N PRO A 73 -15.67 56.01 -19.97
CA PRO A 73 -16.83 55.65 -19.15
C PRO A 73 -17.87 54.87 -19.96
N GLY A 74 -18.26 53.70 -19.46
CA GLY A 74 -19.22 52.83 -20.15
C GLY A 74 -18.76 52.25 -21.49
N GLY A 75 -17.48 52.40 -21.86
CA GLY A 75 -16.97 52.00 -23.18
C GLY A 75 -17.49 52.86 -24.33
N VAL A 76 -18.04 54.05 -24.04
CA VAL A 76 -18.60 54.96 -25.05
C VAL A 76 -17.55 55.99 -25.44
N ILE A 77 -17.26 56.10 -26.74
CA ILE A 77 -16.24 56.99 -27.30
C ILE A 77 -16.91 57.97 -28.27
N PRO A 78 -17.20 59.21 -27.83
CA PRO A 78 -17.74 60.23 -28.70
C PRO A 78 -16.69 60.69 -29.72
N TYR A 79 -17.09 60.93 -30.96
CA TYR A 79 -16.17 61.33 -32.03
C TYR A 79 -16.70 62.49 -32.89
N VAL A 80 -15.75 63.23 -33.48
CA VAL A 80 -15.97 64.23 -34.52
C VAL A 80 -15.00 63.97 -35.67
N ILE A 81 -15.47 64.05 -36.92
CA ILE A 81 -14.60 63.99 -38.10
C ILE A 81 -14.39 65.39 -38.66
N GLY A 82 -13.15 65.87 -38.63
CA GLY A 82 -12.79 67.21 -39.12
C GLY A 82 -13.23 67.47 -40.57
N GLY A 83 -13.47 68.74 -40.91
CA GLY A 83 -13.96 69.17 -42.22
C GLY A 83 -13.10 68.71 -43.41
N ASN A 84 -11.78 68.64 -43.21
CA ASN A 84 -10.77 68.45 -44.26
C ASN A 84 -10.64 67.01 -44.82
N PHE A 85 -11.52 66.09 -44.44
CA PHE A 85 -11.52 64.71 -44.95
C PHE A 85 -12.57 64.48 -46.04
N THR A 86 -12.18 63.75 -47.08
CA THR A 86 -13.04 63.35 -48.21
C THR A 86 -14.12 62.36 -47.78
N GLY A 87 -15.18 62.21 -48.60
CA GLY A 87 -16.28 61.27 -48.32
C GLY A 87 -15.84 59.81 -48.17
N SER A 88 -14.86 59.36 -48.95
CA SER A 88 -14.29 58.02 -48.84
C SER A 88 -13.50 57.81 -47.55
N GLN A 89 -12.72 58.81 -47.12
CA GLN A 89 -12.00 58.77 -45.84
C GLN A 89 -12.98 58.73 -44.65
N ARG A 90 -14.05 59.54 -44.70
CA ARG A 90 -15.12 59.52 -43.68
C ARG A 90 -15.80 58.15 -43.59
N ALA A 91 -16.07 57.51 -44.72
CA ALA A 91 -16.66 56.16 -44.75
C ALA A 91 -15.71 55.12 -44.15
N MET A 92 -14.42 55.20 -44.47
CA MET A 92 -13.39 54.31 -43.91
C MET A 92 -13.25 54.46 -42.39
N PHE A 93 -13.27 55.68 -41.86
CA PHE A 93 -13.21 55.91 -40.41
C PHE A 93 -14.40 55.27 -39.70
N ARG A 94 -15.62 55.43 -40.25
CA ARG A 94 -16.82 54.76 -39.74
C ARG A 94 -16.71 53.24 -39.84
N GLN A 95 -16.12 52.70 -40.91
CA GLN A 95 -15.89 51.27 -41.06
C GLN A 95 -14.90 50.72 -40.02
N ALA A 96 -13.83 51.46 -39.74
CA ALA A 96 -12.83 51.11 -38.73
C ALA A 96 -13.42 51.16 -37.30
N MET A 97 -14.27 52.14 -36.99
CA MET A 97 -15.01 52.18 -35.73
C MET A 97 -15.95 50.97 -35.60
N ARG A 98 -16.74 50.66 -36.65
CA ARG A 98 -17.59 49.46 -36.68
C ARG A 98 -16.83 48.15 -36.53
N HIS A 99 -15.59 48.08 -37.01
CA HIS A 99 -14.74 46.91 -36.82
C HIS A 99 -14.50 46.63 -35.33
N TRP A 100 -14.17 47.67 -34.56
CA TRP A 100 -14.03 47.58 -33.10
C TRP A 100 -15.36 47.29 -32.40
N GLU A 101 -16.46 47.94 -32.78
CA GLU A 101 -17.80 47.69 -32.20
C GLU A 101 -18.28 46.25 -32.42
N LYS A 102 -17.96 45.65 -33.57
CA LYS A 102 -18.34 44.27 -33.88
C LYS A 102 -17.59 43.25 -33.02
N GLN A 103 -16.37 43.56 -32.61
CA GLN A 103 -15.47 42.63 -31.91
C GLN A 103 -15.34 42.92 -30.41
N THR A 104 -15.84 44.06 -29.91
CA THR A 104 -15.68 44.50 -28.53
C THR A 104 -16.98 45.03 -27.91
N CYS A 105 -16.91 45.51 -26.67
CA CYS A 105 -17.99 46.25 -26.00
C CYS A 105 -17.89 47.77 -26.19
N VAL A 106 -16.90 48.26 -26.92
CA VAL A 106 -16.73 49.69 -27.19
C VAL A 106 -17.79 50.16 -28.19
N THR A 107 -18.32 51.35 -27.98
CA THR A 107 -19.32 51.99 -28.87
C THR A 107 -18.85 53.38 -29.27
N PHE A 108 -18.91 53.71 -30.55
CA PHE A 108 -18.56 55.04 -31.06
C PHE A 108 -19.82 55.83 -31.40
N ILE A 109 -19.97 57.02 -30.81
CA ILE A 109 -21.13 57.88 -31.02
C ILE A 109 -20.71 59.23 -31.61
N GLU A 110 -21.53 59.80 -32.49
CA GLU A 110 -21.30 61.18 -32.92
C GLU A 110 -21.48 62.10 -31.73
N LYS A 111 -20.50 62.97 -31.49
CA LYS A 111 -20.49 63.85 -30.32
C LYS A 111 -21.71 64.79 -30.32
N THR A 112 -22.41 64.84 -29.19
CA THR A 112 -23.42 65.85 -28.88
C THR A 112 -22.85 66.86 -27.87
N ASP A 113 -23.02 66.59 -26.59
CA ASP A 113 -22.74 67.44 -25.44
C ASP A 113 -21.58 66.91 -24.59
N GLU A 114 -21.00 65.76 -24.94
CA GLU A 114 -19.93 65.14 -24.16
C GLU A 114 -18.66 66.01 -24.16
N GLU A 115 -18.06 66.19 -22.98
CA GLU A 115 -16.89 67.05 -22.80
C GLU A 115 -15.60 66.41 -23.38
N SER A 116 -15.43 65.10 -23.23
CA SER A 116 -14.26 64.35 -23.72
C SER A 116 -14.64 63.57 -24.98
N TYR A 117 -13.92 63.79 -26.07
CA TYR A 117 -14.21 63.17 -27.37
C TYR A 117 -12.98 63.11 -28.25
N ILE A 118 -12.98 62.20 -29.22
CA ILE A 118 -11.90 62.12 -30.23
C ILE A 118 -12.22 62.98 -31.45
N VAL A 119 -11.19 63.57 -32.05
CA VAL A 119 -11.31 64.37 -33.27
C VAL A 119 -10.35 63.85 -34.33
N PHE A 120 -10.89 63.30 -35.42
CA PHE A 120 -10.09 63.00 -36.60
C PHE A 120 -9.61 64.31 -37.22
N THR A 121 -8.29 64.45 -37.35
CA THR A 121 -7.64 65.67 -37.86
C THR A 121 -6.30 65.35 -38.52
N TYR A 122 -5.66 66.34 -39.13
CA TYR A 122 -4.28 66.25 -39.66
C TYR A 122 -3.33 66.96 -38.69
N ARG A 123 -2.34 66.24 -38.14
CA ARG A 123 -1.27 66.83 -37.33
C ARG A 123 0.13 66.50 -37.88
N PRO A 124 1.17 67.29 -37.52
CA PRO A 124 2.54 67.08 -37.98
C PRO A 124 3.19 65.76 -37.53
N CYS A 125 2.61 65.07 -36.54
CA CYS A 125 3.12 63.79 -36.01
C CYS A 125 2.95 62.60 -36.99
N GLY A 126 2.27 62.77 -38.13
CA GLY A 126 1.96 61.68 -39.06
C GLY A 126 0.71 60.91 -38.65
N CYS A 127 0.81 59.58 -38.56
CA CYS A 127 -0.21 58.71 -37.98
C CYS A 127 0.07 58.61 -36.48
N CYS A 128 -0.76 59.24 -35.65
CA CYS A 128 -0.56 59.20 -34.20
C CYS A 128 -1.86 59.43 -33.43
N SER A 129 -1.94 58.83 -32.25
CA SER A 129 -3.09 58.92 -31.36
C SER A 129 -2.64 58.85 -29.89
N TYR A 130 -3.48 59.33 -28.98
CA TYR A 130 -3.25 59.19 -27.54
C TYR A 130 -3.77 57.83 -27.06
N VAL A 131 -3.08 57.24 -26.07
CA VAL A 131 -3.53 55.99 -25.44
C VAL A 131 -4.60 56.27 -24.39
N GLY A 132 -5.82 55.77 -24.66
CA GLY A 132 -6.99 55.91 -23.79
C GLY A 132 -7.59 57.32 -23.79
N ARG A 133 -8.52 57.53 -22.85
CA ARG A 133 -9.19 58.80 -22.58
C ARG A 133 -8.24 59.80 -21.90
N ARG A 134 -8.14 61.02 -22.42
CA ARG A 134 -7.35 62.11 -21.81
C ARG A 134 -8.14 62.94 -20.80
N GLY A 135 -9.45 63.04 -20.96
CA GLY A 135 -10.31 63.96 -20.21
C GLY A 135 -10.19 65.42 -20.68
N ASN A 136 -11.11 66.28 -20.23
CA ASN A 136 -11.04 67.75 -20.33
C ASN A 136 -10.95 68.31 -21.77
N GLY A 137 -11.78 67.83 -22.70
CA GLY A 137 -11.90 68.38 -24.05
C GLY A 137 -11.54 67.41 -25.19
N PRO A 138 -11.35 67.94 -26.42
CA PRO A 138 -11.02 67.14 -27.60
C PRO A 138 -9.61 66.54 -27.54
N GLN A 139 -9.49 65.24 -27.83
CA GLN A 139 -8.21 64.60 -28.13
C GLN A 139 -8.10 64.26 -29.61
N ALA A 140 -6.95 64.57 -30.20
CA ALA A 140 -6.75 64.35 -31.64
C ALA A 140 -6.36 62.91 -31.94
N ILE A 141 -6.97 62.34 -32.99
CA ILE A 141 -6.46 61.18 -33.73
C ILE A 141 -6.00 61.70 -35.10
N SER A 142 -4.69 61.65 -35.34
CA SER A 142 -4.07 62.21 -36.54
C SER A 142 -3.95 61.16 -37.62
N ILE A 143 -4.62 61.37 -38.77
CA ILE A 143 -4.49 60.52 -39.95
C ILE A 143 -3.75 61.32 -41.02
N GLY A 144 -2.42 61.35 -40.93
CA GLY A 144 -1.53 62.07 -41.84
C GLY A 144 -1.53 61.58 -43.30
N LYS A 145 -0.70 62.20 -44.14
CA LYS A 145 -0.53 61.82 -45.55
C LYS A 145 -0.05 60.36 -45.65
N ASN A 146 -0.76 59.52 -46.41
CA ASN A 146 -0.57 58.07 -46.56
C ASN A 146 -1.03 57.18 -45.37
N CYS A 147 -1.69 57.75 -44.35
CA CYS A 147 -2.25 57.01 -43.21
C CYS A 147 -3.70 56.53 -43.45
N ASP A 148 -4.30 56.87 -44.60
CA ASP A 148 -5.69 56.58 -44.96
C ASP A 148 -5.86 55.15 -45.47
N LYS A 149 -5.41 54.19 -44.67
CA LYS A 149 -5.61 52.76 -44.93
C LYS A 149 -6.29 52.12 -43.75
N PHE A 150 -7.21 51.22 -44.05
CA PHE A 150 -8.10 50.61 -43.07
C PHE A 150 -7.36 50.12 -41.81
N GLY A 151 -6.30 49.32 -41.96
CA GLY A 151 -5.55 48.82 -40.80
C GLY A 151 -4.78 49.88 -40.01
N ILE A 152 -4.33 50.97 -40.64
CA ILE A 152 -3.69 52.09 -39.92
C ILE A 152 -4.73 52.79 -39.05
N VAL A 153 -5.92 53.07 -39.61
CA VAL A 153 -7.01 53.69 -38.85
C VAL A 153 -7.46 52.78 -37.69
N VAL A 154 -7.51 51.46 -37.91
CA VAL A 154 -7.82 50.48 -36.84
C VAL A 154 -6.75 50.51 -35.74
N HIS A 155 -5.47 50.58 -36.09
CA HIS A 155 -4.34 50.71 -35.15
C HIS A 155 -4.45 51.98 -34.29
N GLU A 156 -4.64 53.14 -34.92
CA GLU A 156 -4.76 54.42 -34.20
C GLU A 156 -5.99 54.46 -33.28
N LEU A 157 -7.09 53.80 -33.69
CA LEU A 157 -8.26 53.60 -32.83
C LEU A 157 -7.98 52.63 -31.67
N GLY A 158 -7.09 51.65 -31.85
CA GLY A 158 -6.61 50.79 -30.77
C GLY A 158 -5.98 51.60 -29.64
N HIS A 159 -5.13 52.59 -29.97
CA HIS A 159 -4.62 53.53 -28.97
C HIS A 159 -5.75 54.31 -28.29
N VAL A 160 -6.73 54.84 -29.04
CA VAL A 160 -7.88 55.56 -28.45
C VAL A 160 -8.61 54.71 -27.41
N ILE A 161 -8.81 53.43 -27.69
CA ILE A 161 -9.48 52.48 -26.79
C ILE A 161 -8.65 52.23 -25.53
N GLY A 162 -7.32 52.32 -25.63
CA GLY A 162 -6.40 52.19 -24.51
C GLY A 162 -5.33 51.13 -24.70
N PHE A 163 -5.13 50.59 -25.90
CA PHE A 163 -4.08 49.61 -26.17
C PHE A 163 -2.72 50.29 -26.31
N TRP A 164 -1.74 49.77 -25.57
CA TRP A 164 -0.32 50.03 -25.78
C TRP A 164 0.24 49.13 -26.88
N HIS A 165 1.47 49.38 -27.32
CA HIS A 165 2.12 48.48 -28.25
C HIS A 165 2.46 47.15 -27.55
N GLU A 166 2.22 46.04 -28.23
CA GLU A 166 2.39 44.68 -27.67
C GLU A 166 3.83 44.46 -27.15
N HIS A 167 4.83 44.95 -27.88
CA HIS A 167 6.26 44.84 -27.52
C HIS A 167 6.70 45.71 -26.35
N THR A 168 5.80 46.50 -25.77
CA THR A 168 6.08 47.33 -24.58
C THR A 168 5.50 46.73 -23.30
N ARG A 169 4.84 45.57 -23.38
CA ARG A 169 4.28 44.85 -22.23
C ARG A 169 5.31 44.64 -21.10
N PRO A 170 4.92 44.66 -19.82
CA PRO A 170 5.84 44.40 -18.71
C PRO A 170 6.53 43.04 -18.80
N ASP A 171 5.84 42.03 -19.32
CA ASP A 171 6.30 40.66 -19.51
C ASP A 171 6.99 40.40 -20.86
N ARG A 172 7.20 41.42 -21.71
CA ARG A 172 7.70 41.17 -23.09
C ARG A 172 9.05 40.44 -23.20
N ASP A 173 9.94 40.51 -22.20
CA ASP A 173 11.26 39.83 -22.33
C ASP A 173 11.10 38.30 -22.31
N ASP A 174 9.97 37.81 -21.80
CA ASP A 174 9.62 36.39 -21.83
C ASP A 174 9.27 35.93 -23.25
N HIS A 175 9.03 36.87 -24.19
CA HIS A 175 8.50 36.60 -25.53
C HIS A 175 9.34 37.18 -26.66
N VAL A 176 10.01 38.33 -26.46
CA VAL A 176 10.84 39.02 -27.45
C VAL A 176 12.13 39.58 -26.85
N THR A 177 13.23 39.45 -27.57
CA THR A 177 14.52 40.10 -27.28
C THR A 177 14.66 41.39 -28.10
N ILE A 178 14.98 42.50 -27.42
CA ILE A 178 15.27 43.79 -28.07
C ILE A 178 16.77 43.91 -28.33
N ILE A 179 17.19 43.94 -29.60
CA ILE A 179 18.59 44.17 -29.97
C ILE A 179 18.86 45.68 -29.94
N ARG A 180 19.21 46.19 -28.75
CA ARG A 180 19.43 47.63 -28.53
C ARG A 180 20.49 48.22 -29.46
N ASP A 181 21.54 47.47 -29.75
CA ASP A 181 22.62 47.88 -30.65
C ASP A 181 22.16 48.13 -32.09
N ASN A 182 21.02 47.58 -32.50
CA ASN A 182 20.48 47.76 -33.84
C ASN A 182 19.49 48.93 -33.94
N ILE A 183 19.16 49.59 -32.82
CA ILE A 183 18.22 50.72 -32.80
C ILE A 183 18.93 51.99 -33.28
N GLN A 184 18.21 52.84 -34.01
CA GLN A 184 18.68 54.18 -34.38
C GLN A 184 18.92 55.04 -33.13
N PRO A 185 20.04 55.76 -33.03
CA PRO A 185 20.31 56.64 -31.90
C PRO A 185 19.17 57.62 -31.64
N GLY A 186 18.67 57.65 -30.40
CA GLY A 186 17.57 58.52 -29.96
C GLY A 186 16.16 57.91 -30.14
N GLN A 187 16.03 56.69 -30.63
CA GLN A 187 14.76 55.97 -30.77
C GLN A 187 14.55 54.87 -29.71
N GLU A 188 15.48 54.71 -28.77
CA GLU A 188 15.50 53.65 -27.76
C GLU A 188 14.29 53.73 -26.82
N TYR A 189 13.74 54.93 -26.61
CA TYR A 189 12.59 55.16 -25.75
C TYR A 189 11.32 54.41 -26.23
N ASN A 190 11.19 54.12 -27.53
CA ASN A 190 10.05 53.39 -28.10
C ASN A 190 10.03 51.89 -27.73
N PHE A 191 11.12 51.38 -27.14
CA PHE A 191 11.29 49.99 -26.74
C PHE A 191 11.40 49.81 -25.22
N LEU A 192 11.11 50.87 -24.45
CA LEU A 192 11.04 50.77 -23.00
C LEU A 192 9.79 49.97 -22.60
N LYS A 193 9.93 49.19 -21.52
CA LYS A 193 8.79 48.55 -20.86
C LYS A 193 7.84 49.60 -20.35
N MET A 194 6.56 49.29 -20.43
CA MET A 194 5.55 49.91 -19.60
C MET A 194 5.67 49.35 -18.18
N GLU A 195 5.46 50.22 -17.18
CA GLU A 195 5.35 49.78 -15.79
C GLU A 195 4.06 48.97 -15.57
N PRO A 196 4.04 47.96 -14.67
CA PRO A 196 2.83 47.17 -14.38
C PRO A 196 1.62 48.02 -13.95
N GLY A 197 1.86 49.21 -13.40
CA GLY A 197 0.82 50.19 -13.05
C GLY A 197 0.25 50.99 -14.23
N GLU A 198 0.79 50.85 -15.45
CA GLU A 198 0.30 51.54 -16.66
C GLU A 198 -0.41 50.63 -17.66
N VAL A 199 -0.09 49.35 -17.68
CA VAL A 199 -0.76 48.32 -18.49
C VAL A 199 -0.85 47.01 -17.72
N ASN A 200 -1.97 46.32 -17.84
CA ASN A 200 -2.17 45.01 -17.24
C ASN A 200 -2.35 43.97 -18.35
N SER A 201 -1.41 43.03 -18.47
CA SER A 201 -1.45 41.96 -19.46
C SER A 201 -2.60 40.95 -19.22
N LEU A 202 -3.23 40.98 -18.03
CA LEU A 202 -4.37 40.12 -17.64
C LEU A 202 -4.13 38.61 -17.79
N GLY A 203 -2.87 38.19 -17.86
CA GLY A 203 -2.48 36.80 -18.15
C GLY A 203 -2.74 36.36 -19.59
N GLU A 204 -3.03 37.29 -20.51
CA GLU A 204 -3.28 36.96 -21.91
C GLU A 204 -1.97 36.59 -22.64
N PRO A 205 -2.00 35.60 -23.55
CA PRO A 205 -0.84 35.23 -24.37
C PRO A 205 -0.27 36.41 -25.15
N TYR A 206 1.04 36.39 -25.43
CA TYR A 206 1.70 37.40 -26.25
C TYR A 206 1.33 37.24 -27.74
N ASP A 207 0.85 38.31 -28.38
CA ASP A 207 0.37 38.28 -29.76
C ASP A 207 1.38 38.89 -30.73
N PHE A 208 2.24 38.05 -31.32
CA PHE A 208 3.26 38.45 -32.31
C PHE A 208 2.68 39.05 -33.60
N ASP A 209 1.42 38.74 -33.91
CA ASP A 209 0.70 39.24 -35.08
C ASP A 209 -0.25 40.40 -34.74
N SER A 210 -0.22 40.88 -33.49
CA SER A 210 -1.02 42.01 -33.03
C SER A 210 -0.81 43.21 -33.94
N ILE A 211 -1.92 43.87 -34.30
CA ILE A 211 -1.87 45.13 -35.05
C ILE A 211 -1.15 46.22 -34.26
N MET A 212 -1.01 46.05 -32.94
CA MET A 212 -0.29 46.94 -32.03
C MET A 212 1.17 46.52 -31.82
N HIS A 213 1.70 45.51 -32.53
CA HIS A 213 3.10 45.10 -32.40
C HIS A 213 3.98 45.75 -33.48
N TYR A 214 5.17 46.26 -33.10
CA TYR A 214 6.14 46.74 -34.08
C TYR A 214 6.70 45.63 -34.98
N ALA A 215 7.06 45.95 -36.22
CA ALA A 215 7.76 45.00 -37.08
C ALA A 215 9.18 44.72 -36.57
N ARG A 216 9.73 43.57 -36.94
CA ARG A 216 11.07 43.07 -36.54
C ARG A 216 12.22 44.07 -36.72
N ASN A 217 12.10 44.99 -37.68
CA ASN A 217 13.13 45.97 -38.05
C ASN A 217 12.70 47.43 -37.87
N THR A 218 11.60 47.69 -37.15
CA THR A 218 11.15 49.07 -36.88
C THR A 218 12.24 49.83 -36.11
N PHE A 219 12.50 51.08 -36.48
CA PHE A 219 13.59 51.92 -35.93
C PHE A 219 15.01 51.33 -36.04
N SER A 220 15.23 50.38 -36.96
CA SER A 220 16.55 49.79 -37.20
C SER A 220 17.54 50.76 -37.85
N ARG A 221 18.81 50.74 -37.40
CA ARG A 221 19.92 51.51 -37.98
C ARG A 221 20.44 50.93 -39.30
N GLY A 222 20.04 49.71 -39.67
CA GLY A 222 20.50 49.01 -40.87
C GLY A 222 19.37 48.31 -41.62
N MET A 223 19.49 48.21 -42.95
CA MET A 223 18.40 47.74 -43.82
C MET A 223 17.96 46.27 -43.58
N PHE A 224 18.83 45.47 -42.98
CA PHE A 224 18.62 44.04 -42.67
C PHE A 224 18.89 43.70 -41.20
N LEU A 225 18.96 44.70 -40.33
CA LEU A 225 19.18 44.49 -38.90
C LEU A 225 17.84 44.47 -38.19
N ASP A 226 17.59 43.41 -37.42
CA ASP A 226 16.41 43.33 -36.57
C ASP A 226 16.64 44.08 -35.27
N THR A 227 15.62 44.81 -34.82
CA THR A 227 15.55 45.47 -33.52
C THR A 227 14.73 44.66 -32.52
N ILE A 228 13.83 43.80 -33.01
CA ILE A 228 13.01 42.89 -32.21
C ILE A 228 13.15 41.48 -32.78
N LEU A 229 13.62 40.55 -31.95
CA LEU A 229 13.59 39.11 -32.23
C LEU A 229 12.65 38.42 -31.24
N PRO A 230 11.99 37.31 -31.59
CA PRO A 230 11.37 36.46 -30.59
C PRO A 230 12.43 35.98 -29.59
N SER A 231 12.13 36.08 -28.30
CA SER A 231 12.95 35.50 -27.23
C SER A 231 12.84 34.00 -27.42
N ARG A 232 13.95 33.36 -27.77
CA ARG A 232 13.99 31.93 -28.05
C ARG A 232 14.24 31.23 -26.71
N ASP A 233 13.29 30.41 -26.26
CA ASP A 233 13.63 29.27 -25.41
C ASP A 233 14.63 28.44 -26.23
N GLU A 234 15.87 28.21 -25.73
CA GLU A 234 16.89 27.42 -26.43
C GLU A 234 16.61 25.90 -26.35
N HIS A 235 15.34 25.52 -26.46
CA HIS A 235 14.86 24.14 -26.60
C HIS A 235 14.06 24.04 -27.90
N GLY A 236 14.69 23.52 -28.95
CA GLY A 236 14.07 23.55 -30.27
C GLY A 236 14.73 22.61 -31.26
N ILE A 237 14.03 22.32 -32.33
CA ILE A 237 14.54 21.66 -33.52
C ILE A 237 14.72 22.75 -34.56
N VAL A 238 15.95 22.95 -35.00
CA VAL A 238 16.30 23.77 -36.15
C VAL A 238 16.21 22.89 -37.39
N LEU A 239 15.23 23.14 -38.25
CA LEU A 239 15.05 22.44 -39.53
C LEU A 239 15.52 23.33 -40.70
N ASN A 240 16.53 22.85 -41.41
CA ASN A 240 17.14 23.52 -42.54
C ASN A 240 16.96 22.69 -43.82
N PHE A 241 16.14 23.19 -44.76
CA PHE A 241 15.97 22.56 -46.06
C PHE A 241 17.23 22.79 -46.92
N THR A 242 17.83 21.71 -47.43
CA THR A 242 19.00 21.78 -48.30
C THR A 242 18.61 21.80 -49.78
N THR A 243 17.54 21.09 -50.15
CA THR A 243 16.98 21.09 -51.51
C THR A 243 15.46 20.96 -51.47
N MET A 244 14.76 21.56 -52.42
CA MET A 244 13.31 21.39 -52.59
C MET A 244 12.95 21.51 -54.07
N ASP A 245 12.14 20.58 -54.58
CA ASP A 245 11.66 20.51 -55.95
C ASP A 245 10.28 19.83 -55.99
N LEU A 246 9.26 20.63 -55.72
CA LEU A 246 7.85 20.23 -55.63
C LEU A 246 6.99 20.99 -56.65
N TYR A 247 5.80 20.46 -56.96
CA TYR A 247 4.89 21.15 -57.87
C TYR A 247 4.45 22.51 -57.32
N LYS A 248 4.69 23.58 -58.10
CA LYS A 248 4.36 24.96 -57.70
C LYS A 248 2.88 25.25 -57.95
N SER A 249 2.15 25.61 -56.89
CA SER A 249 0.72 25.96 -56.97
C SER A 249 0.38 27.15 -56.08
N SER A 250 -0.72 27.86 -56.36
CA SER A 250 -1.23 28.91 -55.47
C SER A 250 -1.60 28.32 -54.11
N LEU A 251 -1.08 28.92 -53.03
CA LEU A 251 -1.29 28.46 -51.64
C LEU A 251 -0.82 27.03 -51.34
N CYS A 252 -0.03 26.41 -52.22
CA CYS A 252 0.47 25.04 -52.06
C CYS A 252 -0.67 24.01 -51.87
N TRP A 253 -1.68 24.09 -52.74
CA TRP A 253 -2.86 23.21 -52.71
C TRP A 253 -2.58 21.77 -53.11
N TYR A 254 -1.67 21.53 -54.05
CA TYR A 254 -1.39 20.18 -54.55
C TYR A 254 -0.27 19.50 -53.74
N ASP A 255 0.98 19.69 -54.15
CA ASP A 255 2.13 19.12 -53.46
C ASP A 255 2.68 20.13 -52.47
N TYR A 256 2.84 19.72 -51.20
CA TYR A 256 3.33 20.60 -50.16
C TYR A 256 4.03 19.86 -49.03
N ILE A 257 4.92 20.58 -48.36
CA ILE A 257 5.50 20.23 -47.08
C ILE A 257 4.90 21.18 -46.05
N GLU A 258 4.32 20.65 -44.99
CA GLU A 258 3.75 21.39 -43.89
C GLU A 258 4.56 21.11 -42.62
N VAL A 259 5.08 22.16 -41.99
CA VAL A 259 5.90 22.08 -40.79
C VAL A 259 5.16 22.76 -39.64
N ARG A 260 5.03 22.08 -38.50
CA ARG A 260 4.29 22.54 -37.32
C ARG A 260 5.12 22.43 -36.05
N ASP A 261 4.83 23.33 -35.11
CA ASP A 261 5.55 23.54 -33.86
C ASP A 261 4.97 22.68 -32.73
N GLY A 262 5.40 21.42 -32.66
CA GLY A 262 4.91 20.43 -31.70
C GLY A 262 4.78 19.03 -32.30
N TYR A 263 4.19 18.09 -31.54
CA TYR A 263 4.20 16.65 -31.88
C TYR A 263 3.02 16.15 -32.73
N TRP A 264 2.06 17.00 -33.06
CA TRP A 264 0.77 16.56 -33.62
C TRP A 264 0.24 17.50 -34.71
N ARG A 265 -0.61 16.96 -35.58
CA ARG A 265 -1.16 17.66 -36.77
C ARG A 265 -1.96 18.94 -36.53
N LYS A 266 -2.36 19.23 -35.28
CA LYS A 266 -3.07 20.49 -34.92
C LYS A 266 -2.16 21.51 -34.23
N ALA A 267 -0.88 21.20 -34.07
CA ALA A 267 0.11 22.13 -33.55
C ALA A 267 0.21 23.41 -34.41
N PRO A 268 0.66 24.54 -33.84
CA PRO A 268 0.86 25.79 -34.56
C PRO A 268 1.64 25.60 -35.87
N LEU A 269 1.21 26.25 -36.95
CA LEU A 269 1.84 26.08 -38.27
C LEU A 269 3.08 26.97 -38.37
N LEU A 270 4.27 26.37 -38.53
CA LEU A 270 5.51 27.09 -38.81
C LEU A 270 5.58 27.50 -40.29
N GLY A 271 5.10 26.64 -41.18
CA GLY A 271 4.95 27.02 -42.58
C GLY A 271 4.49 25.89 -43.49
N ARG A 272 4.06 26.28 -44.70
CA ARG A 272 3.65 25.36 -45.77
C ARG A 272 4.35 25.75 -47.06
N PHE A 273 5.06 24.79 -47.66
CA PHE A 273 6.04 25.04 -48.71
C PHE A 273 5.78 24.16 -49.94
N CYS A 274 5.98 24.72 -51.12
CA CYS A 274 5.87 24.05 -52.42
C CYS A 274 6.70 24.80 -53.46
N GLY A 275 6.95 24.19 -54.63
CA GLY A 275 7.87 24.74 -55.62
C GLY A 275 9.32 24.34 -55.39
N ASP A 276 10.23 25.14 -55.95
CA ASP A 276 11.68 24.96 -55.98
C ASP A 276 12.44 25.90 -55.02
N LYS A 277 11.74 26.84 -54.39
CA LYS A 277 12.34 27.83 -53.49
C LYS A 277 12.48 27.26 -52.08
N VAL A 278 13.71 26.95 -51.68
CA VAL A 278 14.05 26.54 -50.32
C VAL A 278 13.61 27.61 -49.29
N PRO A 279 12.86 27.23 -48.24
CA PRO A 279 12.42 28.17 -47.20
C PRO A 279 13.56 28.59 -46.26
N GLU A 280 13.35 29.67 -45.50
CA GLU A 280 14.25 30.06 -44.42
C GLU A 280 14.24 29.01 -43.31
N VAL A 281 15.34 28.95 -42.54
CA VAL A 281 15.52 28.00 -41.44
C VAL A 281 14.35 28.08 -40.45
N LEU A 282 13.74 26.95 -40.16
CA LEU A 282 12.61 26.83 -39.23
C LEU A 282 13.12 26.39 -37.86
N VAL A 283 12.54 26.93 -36.80
CA VAL A 283 12.92 26.59 -35.42
C VAL A 283 11.63 26.31 -34.66
N SER A 284 11.55 25.17 -33.97
CA SER A 284 10.44 24.90 -33.04
C SER A 284 10.67 25.57 -31.68
N THR A 285 9.58 25.82 -30.96
CA THR A 285 9.58 26.34 -29.57
C THR A 285 9.76 25.24 -28.53
N GLU A 286 9.59 23.98 -28.92
CA GLU A 286 9.78 22.80 -28.07
C GLU A 286 10.71 21.76 -28.74
N SER A 287 11.04 20.69 -28.03
CA SER A 287 11.86 19.56 -28.53
C SER A 287 11.16 18.70 -29.60
N ARG A 288 10.02 19.13 -30.15
CA ARG A 288 9.22 18.35 -31.11
C ARG A 288 8.73 19.21 -32.27
N MET A 289 8.85 18.68 -33.48
CA MET A 289 8.42 19.32 -34.73
C MET A 289 7.68 18.29 -35.59
N TRP A 290 6.52 18.66 -36.12
CA TRP A 290 5.72 17.80 -36.99
C TRP A 290 5.89 18.23 -38.43
N VAL A 291 6.41 17.33 -39.27
CA VAL A 291 6.60 17.55 -40.72
C VAL A 291 5.69 16.60 -41.50
N GLU A 292 4.78 17.15 -42.29
CA GLU A 292 3.90 16.39 -43.19
C GLU A 292 4.24 16.74 -44.64
N PHE A 293 4.53 15.73 -45.46
CA PHE A 293 4.59 15.87 -46.90
C PHE A 293 3.34 15.25 -47.53
N ARG A 294 2.66 16.03 -48.38
CA ARG A 294 1.50 15.56 -49.14
C ARG A 294 1.74 15.82 -50.63
N SER A 295 1.49 14.81 -51.45
CA SER A 295 1.48 14.93 -52.91
C SER A 295 0.10 14.56 -53.45
N SER A 296 -0.38 15.33 -54.41
CA SER A 296 -1.67 15.14 -55.08
C SER A 296 -1.67 15.64 -56.52
N SER A 297 -0.51 16.10 -57.03
CA SER A 297 -0.32 16.43 -58.44
C SER A 297 0.08 15.19 -59.24
N ASN A 298 -0.15 15.21 -60.56
CA ASN A 298 0.37 14.18 -61.47
C ASN A 298 1.82 14.49 -61.92
N TRP A 299 2.46 15.47 -61.30
CA TRP A 299 3.81 15.93 -61.62
C TRP A 299 4.81 15.29 -60.67
N VAL A 300 5.95 14.86 -61.21
CA VAL A 300 7.01 14.18 -60.44
C VAL A 300 8.23 15.10 -60.38
N GLY A 301 8.60 15.51 -59.18
CA GLY A 301 9.82 16.29 -58.89
C GLY A 301 10.88 15.48 -58.18
N LYS A 302 12.05 16.08 -57.93
CA LYS A 302 13.12 15.45 -57.14
C LYS A 302 12.80 15.34 -55.64
N GLY A 303 11.75 16.01 -55.17
CA GLY A 303 11.35 16.00 -53.76
C GLY A 303 12.09 17.03 -52.92
N PHE A 304 12.33 16.74 -51.65
CA PHE A 304 13.06 17.65 -50.76
C PHE A 304 14.08 16.90 -49.90
N ALA A 305 15.09 17.62 -49.46
CA ALA A 305 16.02 17.18 -48.44
C ALA A 305 16.15 18.28 -47.38
N ALA A 306 16.21 17.88 -46.12
CA ALA A 306 16.38 18.79 -45.00
C ALA A 306 17.30 18.14 -43.97
N ALA A 307 18.13 18.96 -43.34
CA ALA A 307 18.91 18.61 -42.16
C ALA A 307 18.24 19.25 -40.94
N TYR A 308 18.24 18.55 -39.81
CA TYR A 308 17.75 19.11 -38.55
C TYR A 308 18.81 19.03 -37.46
N GLU A 309 18.77 19.97 -36.53
CA GLU A 309 19.60 19.99 -35.33
C GLU A 309 18.73 20.29 -34.11
N ALA A 310 18.85 19.46 -33.07
CA ALA A 310 18.29 19.76 -31.76
C ALA A 310 19.21 20.75 -31.03
N ILE A 311 18.69 21.92 -30.69
CA ILE A 311 19.32 22.90 -29.80
C ILE A 311 18.82 22.70 -28.37
N CYS A 312 19.70 22.91 -27.40
CA CYS A 312 19.46 22.65 -25.98
C CYS A 312 20.07 23.75 -25.10
N GLY A 313 19.37 24.13 -24.04
CA GLY A 313 19.83 25.12 -23.06
C GLY A 313 18.80 26.21 -22.85
N GLY A 314 19.20 27.34 -22.26
CA GLY A 314 18.40 28.56 -22.16
C GLY A 314 17.89 28.89 -20.76
N ASP A 315 17.32 30.09 -20.65
CA ASP A 315 16.70 30.60 -19.42
C ASP A 315 15.23 30.16 -19.37
N ILE A 316 14.82 29.50 -18.28
CA ILE A 316 13.48 28.95 -18.10
C ILE A 316 12.84 29.66 -16.90
N SER A 317 11.83 30.49 -17.14
CA SER A 317 11.05 31.17 -16.09
C SER A 317 9.63 30.60 -16.01
N LYS A 318 9.50 29.34 -15.58
CA LYS A 318 8.23 28.59 -15.49
C LYS A 318 8.16 27.86 -14.15
N ASP A 319 6.97 27.66 -13.61
CA ASP A 319 6.76 26.92 -12.36
C ASP A 319 6.87 25.41 -12.52
N ALA A 320 6.84 24.89 -13.75
CA ALA A 320 7.07 23.47 -14.04
C ALA A 320 7.39 23.27 -15.52
N GLY A 321 8.08 22.16 -15.82
CA GLY A 321 8.37 21.76 -17.20
C GLY A 321 9.25 20.52 -17.27
N GLN A 322 9.63 20.16 -18.48
CA GLN A 322 10.47 19.01 -18.77
C GLN A 322 11.73 19.46 -19.51
N ILE A 323 12.86 18.87 -19.15
CA ILE A 323 14.17 19.07 -19.77
C ILE A 323 14.68 17.72 -20.25
N GLN A 324 15.17 17.67 -21.48
CA GLN A 324 15.70 16.47 -22.09
C GLN A 324 17.07 16.78 -22.67
N SER A 325 17.96 15.78 -22.65
CA SER A 325 19.16 15.83 -23.46
C SER A 325 18.81 15.90 -24.95
N PRO A 326 19.68 16.49 -25.79
CA PRO A 326 19.46 16.54 -27.24
C PRO A 326 19.17 15.15 -27.81
N ASN A 327 18.17 15.05 -28.69
CA ASN A 327 17.72 13.84 -29.39
C ASN A 327 17.09 12.73 -28.54
N TYR A 328 16.92 12.90 -27.22
CA TYR A 328 16.24 11.89 -26.39
C TYR A 328 14.86 11.52 -26.99
N PRO A 329 14.50 10.22 -27.11
CA PRO A 329 15.14 9.05 -26.49
C PRO A 329 16.30 8.43 -27.29
N ASP A 330 16.66 8.97 -28.44
CA ASP A 330 17.81 8.50 -29.22
C ASP A 330 19.12 9.07 -28.66
N ASP A 331 20.25 8.52 -29.13
CA ASP A 331 21.56 8.92 -28.61
C ASP A 331 21.85 10.42 -28.81
N TYR A 332 22.36 11.07 -27.76
CA TYR A 332 22.80 12.46 -27.84
C TYR A 332 23.98 12.60 -28.81
N ARG A 333 24.18 13.80 -29.36
CA ARG A 333 25.32 14.06 -30.26
C ARG A 333 26.62 14.23 -29.45
N PRO A 334 27.78 13.89 -30.03
CA PRO A 334 29.08 14.19 -29.42
C PRO A 334 29.36 15.70 -29.43
N SER A 335 30.21 16.15 -28.52
CA SER A 335 30.70 17.54 -28.41
C SER A 335 29.58 18.55 -28.20
N LYS A 336 28.57 18.20 -27.41
CA LYS A 336 27.45 19.08 -27.07
C LYS A 336 27.65 19.68 -25.69
N GLU A 337 27.26 20.94 -25.57
CA GLU A 337 27.19 21.67 -24.31
C GLU A 337 25.83 22.35 -24.25
N CYS A 338 25.05 22.00 -23.23
CA CYS A 338 23.71 22.55 -22.98
C CYS A 338 23.69 23.16 -21.58
N VAL A 339 23.21 24.39 -21.44
CA VAL A 339 23.13 25.07 -20.13
C VAL A 339 21.71 25.58 -19.91
N TRP A 340 21.07 25.15 -18.82
CA TRP A 340 19.74 25.56 -18.41
C TRP A 340 19.80 26.41 -17.15
N ARG A 341 19.10 27.56 -17.15
CA ARG A 341 18.94 28.41 -15.97
C ARG A 341 17.46 28.48 -15.59
N ILE A 342 17.09 27.75 -14.54
CA ILE A 342 15.70 27.55 -14.14
C ILE A 342 15.38 28.55 -13.01
N THR A 343 14.32 29.32 -13.22
CA THR A 343 13.75 30.25 -12.24
C THR A 343 12.28 29.88 -12.04
N VAL A 344 11.90 29.59 -10.80
CA VAL A 344 10.49 29.43 -10.40
C VAL A 344 10.01 30.67 -9.64
N ALA A 345 8.71 30.73 -9.32
CA ALA A 345 8.13 31.83 -8.54
C ALA A 345 8.91 32.15 -7.25
N ASP A 346 8.93 33.43 -6.88
CA ASP A 346 9.63 33.91 -5.68
C ASP A 346 9.05 33.28 -4.40
N GLY A 347 9.93 32.92 -3.47
CA GLY A 347 9.56 32.22 -2.22
C GLY A 347 9.41 30.70 -2.32
N TYR A 348 9.64 30.09 -3.49
CA TYR A 348 9.64 28.64 -3.70
C TYR A 348 11.04 28.10 -4.00
N ASN A 349 11.22 26.80 -3.92
CA ASN A 349 12.42 26.09 -4.34
C ASN A 349 12.21 25.44 -5.72
N VAL A 350 13.29 25.07 -6.40
CA VAL A 350 13.25 24.27 -7.63
C VAL A 350 13.44 22.81 -7.24
N GLY A 351 12.42 21.99 -7.51
CA GLY A 351 12.52 20.54 -7.49
C GLY A 351 12.89 20.01 -8.88
N LEU A 352 13.81 19.04 -8.95
CA LEU A 352 14.25 18.37 -10.17
C LEU A 352 14.19 16.85 -9.98
N SER A 353 13.45 16.15 -10.84
CA SER A 353 13.32 14.68 -10.81
C SER A 353 13.61 14.07 -12.16
N PHE A 354 14.44 13.03 -12.21
CA PHE A 354 14.82 12.35 -13.44
C PHE A 354 13.83 11.24 -13.81
N GLN A 355 13.37 11.19 -15.05
CA GLN A 355 12.56 10.09 -15.59
C GLN A 355 13.43 9.00 -16.23
N ALA A 356 14.53 9.39 -16.86
CA ALA A 356 15.51 8.50 -17.47
C ALA A 356 16.90 9.14 -17.38
N PHE A 357 17.94 8.32 -17.27
CA PHE A 357 19.31 8.79 -17.15
C PHE A 357 20.31 7.74 -17.66
N GLU A 358 20.90 7.98 -18.82
CA GLU A 358 21.92 7.17 -19.46
C GLU A 358 22.97 8.07 -20.11
N ILE A 359 24.05 8.33 -19.39
CA ILE A 359 25.19 9.12 -19.85
C ILE A 359 26.44 8.21 -19.84
N GLU A 360 27.45 8.49 -20.66
CA GLU A 360 28.70 7.72 -20.64
C GLU A 360 29.23 7.56 -19.21
N ARG A 361 29.59 6.32 -18.84
CA ARG A 361 30.04 5.99 -17.49
C ARG A 361 31.54 6.25 -17.34
N HIS A 362 31.91 7.02 -16.31
CA HIS A 362 33.29 7.20 -15.90
C HIS A 362 33.37 7.40 -14.37
N ASP A 363 34.40 6.88 -13.70
CA ASP A 363 34.51 6.92 -12.23
C ASP A 363 34.51 8.33 -11.63
N SER A 364 34.98 9.32 -12.40
CA SER A 364 34.97 10.74 -12.01
C SER A 364 34.09 11.63 -12.91
N CYS A 365 33.24 11.04 -13.76
CA CYS A 365 32.42 11.77 -14.74
C CYS A 365 33.20 12.79 -15.59
N ALA A 366 34.39 12.40 -16.06
CA ALA A 366 35.32 13.29 -16.77
C ALA A 366 35.00 13.46 -18.26
N TYR A 367 34.34 12.46 -18.86
CA TYR A 367 33.89 12.47 -20.25
C TYR A 367 32.53 13.17 -20.32
N ASP A 368 31.45 12.42 -20.52
CA ASP A 368 30.11 12.97 -20.54
C ASP A 368 29.54 13.12 -19.12
N TYR A 369 28.86 14.24 -18.85
CA TYR A 369 28.27 14.48 -17.54
C TYR A 369 27.13 15.50 -17.55
N LEU A 370 26.27 15.36 -16.53
CA LEU A 370 25.30 16.36 -16.13
C LEU A 370 25.74 16.99 -14.81
N GLU A 371 25.87 18.30 -14.78
CA GLU A 371 26.22 19.09 -13.60
C GLU A 371 25.03 19.92 -13.14
N VAL A 372 24.75 19.93 -11.85
CA VAL A 372 23.63 20.68 -11.25
C VAL A 372 24.16 21.55 -10.11
N ARG A 373 23.75 22.82 -10.09
CA ARG A 373 24.18 23.84 -9.13
C ARG A 373 23.01 24.62 -8.56
N ASP A 374 23.18 25.06 -7.31
CA ASP A 374 22.17 25.78 -6.53
C ASP A 374 22.27 27.30 -6.75
N GLY A 375 21.67 27.80 -7.84
CA GLY A 375 21.70 29.21 -8.26
C GLY A 375 21.55 29.36 -9.78
N LEU A 376 21.96 30.49 -10.38
CA LEU A 376 21.87 30.72 -11.85
C LEU A 376 23.22 30.71 -12.58
N SER A 377 24.33 30.35 -11.93
CA SER A 377 25.68 30.52 -12.50
C SER A 377 26.58 29.31 -12.31
N GLU A 378 27.64 29.23 -13.12
CA GLU A 378 28.72 28.25 -12.94
C GLU A 378 29.46 28.40 -11.60
N SER A 379 29.46 29.59 -11.01
CA SER A 379 30.03 29.84 -9.69
C SER A 379 29.13 29.44 -8.51
N SER A 380 27.88 29.06 -8.78
CA SER A 380 26.93 28.67 -7.74
C SER A 380 27.35 27.35 -7.06
N PRO A 381 26.97 27.12 -5.79
CA PRO A 381 27.30 25.88 -5.07
C PRO A 381 26.95 24.63 -5.87
N LEU A 382 27.90 23.69 -5.96
CA LEU A 382 27.70 22.43 -6.68
C LEU A 382 26.79 21.51 -5.87
N ILE A 383 25.68 21.08 -6.47
CA ILE A 383 24.81 20.04 -5.89
C ILE A 383 25.39 18.67 -6.25
N GLY A 384 25.71 18.45 -7.52
CA GLY A 384 26.30 17.21 -7.97
C GLY A 384 26.70 17.20 -9.44
N ARG A 385 27.55 16.24 -9.78
CA ARG A 385 27.98 15.93 -11.15
C ARG A 385 27.73 14.44 -11.39
N PHE A 386 26.98 14.13 -12.43
CA PHE A 386 26.36 12.83 -12.64
C PHE A 386 26.71 12.28 -14.02
N CYS A 387 26.96 10.96 -14.09
CA CYS A 387 27.23 10.23 -15.32
C CYS A 387 26.94 8.73 -15.10
N GLY A 388 26.95 7.92 -16.16
CA GLY A 388 26.58 6.51 -16.08
C GLY A 388 25.08 6.24 -16.20
N TYR A 389 24.63 5.11 -15.63
CA TYR A 389 23.27 4.58 -15.78
C TYR A 389 22.45 4.64 -14.49
N ASP A 390 23.08 4.97 -13.37
CA ASP A 390 22.40 5.10 -12.10
C ASP A 390 21.68 6.45 -12.08
N LYS A 391 20.35 6.40 -12.04
CA LYS A 391 19.52 7.59 -11.99
C LYS A 391 19.86 8.41 -10.73
N PRO A 392 20.16 9.73 -10.84
CA PRO A 392 20.37 10.59 -9.69
C PRO A 392 19.15 10.62 -8.77
N GLU A 393 19.40 10.79 -7.46
CA GLU A 393 18.34 11.10 -6.52
C GLU A 393 17.66 12.43 -6.88
N ASP A 394 16.41 12.58 -6.44
CA ASP A 394 15.64 13.80 -6.68
C ASP A 394 16.32 15.01 -5.99
N ILE A 395 16.47 16.11 -6.73
CA ILE A 395 17.25 17.28 -6.31
C ILE A 395 16.33 18.42 -5.91
N ARG A 396 16.66 19.10 -4.79
CA ARG A 396 16.01 20.34 -4.34
C ARG A 396 17.03 21.47 -4.21
N SER A 397 16.78 22.62 -4.83
CA SER A 397 17.57 23.84 -4.60
C SER A 397 17.26 24.48 -3.24
N THR A 398 18.11 25.40 -2.78
CA THR A 398 17.85 26.20 -1.57
C THR A 398 17.15 27.53 -1.86
N SER A 399 17.09 27.94 -3.13
CA SER A 399 16.41 29.15 -3.60
C SER A 399 15.46 28.85 -4.77
N ASN A 400 14.80 29.87 -5.32
CA ASN A 400 13.95 29.75 -6.51
C ASN A 400 14.75 29.58 -7.82
N LEU A 401 16.06 29.33 -7.73
CA LEU A 401 17.01 29.33 -8.82
C LEU A 401 17.77 28.00 -8.89
N LEU A 402 17.90 27.42 -10.08
CA LEU A 402 18.70 26.22 -10.32
C LEU A 402 19.43 26.32 -11.66
N TRP A 403 20.68 25.89 -11.69
CA TRP A 403 21.52 25.91 -12.89
C TRP A 403 21.94 24.49 -13.22
N MET A 404 21.83 24.11 -14.48
CA MET A 404 22.11 22.76 -14.93
C MET A 404 22.90 22.79 -16.24
N LYS A 405 23.93 21.95 -16.36
CA LYS A 405 24.80 21.89 -17.55
C LYS A 405 25.08 20.46 -17.96
N PHE A 406 24.77 20.12 -19.20
CA PHE A 406 25.14 18.85 -19.82
C PHE A 406 26.31 19.07 -20.78
N VAL A 407 27.31 18.20 -20.70
CA VAL A 407 28.46 18.19 -21.61
C VAL A 407 28.67 16.77 -22.14
N SER A 408 28.86 16.64 -23.45
CA SER A 408 29.34 15.42 -24.10
C SER A 408 30.66 15.63 -24.82
N ASP A 409 31.52 14.62 -24.83
CA ASP A 409 32.81 14.61 -25.49
C ASP A 409 32.71 14.12 -26.95
N GLY A 410 33.84 13.92 -27.62
CA GLY A 410 33.88 13.53 -29.04
C GLY A 410 33.49 12.08 -29.33
N THR A 411 33.25 11.26 -28.31
CA THR A 411 33.12 9.81 -28.38
C THR A 411 31.93 9.31 -27.55
N VAL A 412 31.62 8.01 -27.68
CA VAL A 412 30.63 7.24 -26.90
C VAL A 412 29.37 8.01 -26.47
N ASN A 413 28.32 7.94 -27.30
CA ASN A 413 27.03 8.55 -26.95
C ASN A 413 26.02 7.51 -26.44
N LYS A 414 25.03 7.99 -25.69
CA LYS A 414 23.94 7.21 -25.08
C LYS A 414 22.62 7.96 -25.23
N ALA A 415 21.50 7.33 -24.84
CA ALA A 415 20.17 7.94 -24.92
C ALA A 415 20.06 9.29 -24.17
N GLY A 416 20.87 9.51 -23.14
CA GLY A 416 20.90 10.75 -22.36
C GLY A 416 19.87 10.75 -21.24
N PHE A 417 19.23 11.87 -20.99
CA PHE A 417 18.33 12.02 -19.84
C PHE A 417 17.03 12.75 -20.19
N ALA A 418 16.01 12.46 -19.39
CA ALA A 418 14.79 13.23 -19.32
C ALA A 418 14.52 13.55 -17.86
N ALA A 419 14.30 14.83 -17.54
CA ALA A 419 14.05 15.31 -16.19
C ALA A 419 12.85 16.26 -16.18
N ASN A 420 12.09 16.25 -15.10
CA ASN A 420 11.04 17.23 -14.84
C ASN A 420 11.55 18.20 -13.78
N PHE A 421 11.31 19.49 -13.99
CA PHE A 421 11.46 20.49 -12.95
C PHE A 421 10.09 21.03 -12.56
N PHE A 422 9.96 21.45 -11.32
CA PHE A 422 8.73 22.05 -10.80
C PHE A 422 9.05 22.92 -9.58
N LYS A 423 8.14 23.83 -9.26
CA LYS A 423 8.18 24.58 -8.00
C LYS A 423 7.95 23.63 -6.85
N GLU A 424 8.80 23.75 -5.86
CA GLU A 424 8.79 22.99 -4.63
C GLU A 424 8.45 23.91 -3.47
N GLU A 425 7.53 23.47 -2.62
CA GLU A 425 7.16 24.12 -1.38
C GLU A 425 7.29 23.11 -0.25
N ASP A 426 7.70 23.54 0.94
CA ASP A 426 7.58 22.69 2.12
C ASP A 426 6.18 22.86 2.72
N GLU A 427 5.23 22.04 2.27
CA GLU A 427 3.84 22.16 2.75
C GLU A 427 3.70 21.74 4.22
N CYS A 428 4.66 20.99 4.77
CA CYS A 428 4.71 20.62 6.18
C CYS A 428 5.20 21.77 7.08
N ALA A 429 5.94 22.74 6.54
CA ALA A 429 6.33 23.95 7.26
C ALA A 429 5.18 24.96 7.42
N LYS A 430 4.01 24.71 6.81
CA LYS A 430 2.81 25.55 6.97
C LYS A 430 2.21 25.42 8.38
N PRO A 431 1.50 26.45 8.87
CA PRO A 431 0.92 26.44 10.23
C PRO A 431 -0.09 25.32 10.48
N ASP A 432 -0.70 24.77 9.43
CA ASP A 432 -1.68 23.69 9.49
C ASP A 432 -1.04 22.29 9.31
N ASN A 433 0.30 22.18 9.29
CA ASN A 433 1.02 20.91 9.13
C ASN A 433 0.60 20.15 7.86
N GLY A 434 0.39 20.87 6.74
CA GLY A 434 -0.17 20.32 5.49
C GLY A 434 -1.63 19.83 5.61
N GLY A 435 -2.30 20.09 6.73
CA GLY A 435 -3.59 19.51 7.07
C GLY A 435 -3.50 18.01 7.42
N CYS A 436 -2.33 17.51 7.82
CA CYS A 436 -2.14 16.17 8.34
C CYS A 436 -2.54 16.09 9.81
N GLU A 437 -3.31 15.07 10.19
CA GLU A 437 -3.75 14.88 11.57
C GLU A 437 -2.57 14.67 12.54
N GLN A 438 -1.58 13.87 12.12
CA GLN A 438 -0.45 13.48 12.97
C GLN A 438 0.88 13.96 12.38
N ARG A 439 1.45 13.21 11.44
CA ARG A 439 2.77 13.53 10.86
C ARG A 439 2.62 13.98 9.41
N CYS A 440 3.23 15.11 9.08
CA CYS A 440 3.43 15.53 7.70
C CYS A 440 4.84 15.14 7.25
N VAL A 441 4.95 14.51 6.07
CA VAL A 441 6.22 14.17 5.44
C VAL A 441 6.30 14.92 4.12
N ASN A 442 7.17 15.91 4.05
CA ASN A 442 7.39 16.67 2.82
C ASN A 442 8.08 15.76 1.80
N THR A 443 7.62 15.79 0.56
CA THR A 443 8.17 15.02 -0.56
C THR A 443 8.49 15.96 -1.71
N LEU A 444 9.36 15.58 -2.64
CA LEU A 444 9.65 16.49 -3.75
C LEU A 444 8.42 16.57 -4.69
N GLY A 445 7.79 17.74 -4.74
CA GLY A 445 6.63 18.11 -5.54
C GLY A 445 5.30 17.98 -4.83
N SER A 446 5.29 17.57 -3.55
CA SER A 446 4.07 17.38 -2.76
C SER A 446 4.39 17.09 -1.29
N TYR A 447 3.38 16.71 -0.51
CA TYR A 447 3.58 16.14 0.83
C TYR A 447 2.64 14.96 1.01
N LYS A 448 2.96 14.10 1.97
CA LYS A 448 2.06 13.04 2.39
C LYS A 448 1.90 13.06 3.90
N CYS A 449 0.69 12.78 4.34
CA CYS A 449 0.44 12.51 5.74
C CYS A 449 0.87 11.09 6.07
N ALA A 450 1.45 10.94 7.25
CA ALA A 450 1.83 9.68 7.86
C ALA A 450 1.24 9.64 9.27
N CYS A 451 1.00 8.43 9.74
CA CYS A 451 0.44 8.20 11.06
C CYS A 451 1.49 7.62 11.99
N ASP A 452 1.32 7.86 13.29
CA ASP A 452 2.13 7.27 14.34
C ASP A 452 1.88 5.75 14.43
N PRO A 453 2.82 4.97 14.99
CA PRO A 453 2.65 3.52 15.15
C PRO A 453 1.33 3.16 15.86
N GLY A 454 0.51 2.32 15.23
CA GLY A 454 -0.86 1.99 15.68
C GLY A 454 -1.98 2.71 14.92
N TYR A 455 -1.64 3.50 13.89
CA TYR A 455 -2.60 4.20 13.04
C TYR A 455 -2.27 4.00 11.54
N GLU A 456 -3.30 3.87 10.70
CA GLU A 456 -3.23 3.81 9.23
C GLU A 456 -3.84 5.08 8.67
N LEU A 457 -3.31 5.52 7.53
CA LEU A 457 -3.84 6.68 6.85
C LEU A 457 -5.24 6.37 6.32
N ALA A 458 -6.22 7.14 6.76
CA ALA A 458 -7.61 7.02 6.36
C ALA A 458 -7.77 7.24 4.84
N PRO A 459 -8.92 6.86 4.25
CA PRO A 459 -9.17 7.04 2.81
C PRO A 459 -9.04 8.49 2.31
N ASP A 460 -9.20 9.47 3.20
CA ASP A 460 -9.03 10.89 2.90
C ASP A 460 -7.56 11.33 2.75
N LYS A 461 -6.61 10.42 3.02
CA LYS A 461 -5.14 10.62 2.98
C LYS A 461 -4.62 11.70 3.93
N LYS A 462 -5.40 12.08 4.94
CA LYS A 462 -5.07 13.14 5.90
C LYS A 462 -5.28 12.72 7.35
N SER A 463 -6.36 12.00 7.61
CA SER A 463 -6.73 11.50 8.92
C SER A 463 -6.08 10.14 9.18
N CYS A 464 -5.96 9.78 10.44
CA CYS A 464 -5.33 8.56 10.91
C CYS A 464 -6.37 7.68 11.62
N GLU A 465 -6.73 6.57 11.00
CA GLU A 465 -7.60 5.53 11.59
C GLU A 465 -6.75 4.52 12.36
N ALA A 466 -7.31 3.79 13.32
CA ALA A 466 -6.54 2.80 14.06
C ALA A 466 -6.07 1.67 13.12
N ALA A 467 -4.78 1.65 12.78
CA ALA A 467 -4.13 0.49 12.19
C ALA A 467 -3.84 -0.49 13.29
N CYS A 468 -4.09 -1.74 12.99
CA CYS A 468 -3.71 -2.83 13.85
C CYS A 468 -2.55 -3.59 13.18
N GLY A 469 -1.48 -3.83 13.93
CA GLY A 469 -0.28 -4.51 13.43
C GLY A 469 0.99 -3.66 13.51
N GLY A 470 2.06 -4.16 12.89
CA GLY A 470 3.38 -3.52 12.83
C GLY A 470 4.50 -4.37 13.44
N ILE A 471 5.75 -3.90 13.28
CA ILE A 471 6.93 -4.54 13.86
C ILE A 471 7.13 -4.01 15.29
N LEU A 472 7.25 -4.92 16.25
CA LEU A 472 7.43 -4.62 17.68
C LEU A 472 8.79 -5.13 18.13
N SER A 473 9.72 -4.21 18.43
CA SER A 473 11.08 -4.57 18.86
C SER A 473 11.34 -4.39 20.36
N LYS A 474 10.31 -4.04 21.14
CA LYS A 474 10.41 -3.92 22.60
C LYS A 474 10.50 -5.32 23.20
N LEU A 475 11.18 -5.45 24.35
CA LEU A 475 11.29 -6.72 25.06
C LEU A 475 9.99 -7.12 25.79
N ASN A 476 9.06 -6.18 25.97
CA ASN A 476 7.72 -6.45 26.46
C ASN A 476 6.75 -5.41 25.90
N GLY A 477 5.46 -5.73 25.92
CA GLY A 477 4.41 -4.82 25.49
C GLY A 477 3.03 -5.47 25.48
N THR A 478 2.05 -4.67 25.11
CA THR A 478 0.65 -5.09 24.99
C THR A 478 0.19 -4.89 23.55
N ILE A 479 -0.56 -5.85 23.03
CA ILE A 479 -1.29 -5.72 21.77
C ILE A 479 -2.78 -5.90 22.02
N THR A 480 -3.59 -5.16 21.28
CA THR A 480 -5.05 -5.21 21.36
C THR A 480 -5.66 -5.26 19.99
N THR A 481 -6.84 -5.85 19.87
CA THR A 481 -7.67 -5.68 18.67
C THR A 481 -8.02 -4.21 18.45
N PRO A 482 -8.15 -3.76 17.19
CA PRO A 482 -8.59 -2.41 16.89
C PRO A 482 -9.96 -2.14 17.52
N GLY A 483 -10.11 -1.00 18.19
CA GLY A 483 -11.36 -0.63 18.87
C GLY A 483 -11.48 -1.06 20.35
N TRP A 484 -10.56 -1.91 20.87
CA TRP A 484 -10.60 -2.38 22.25
C TRP A 484 -10.75 -1.23 23.28
N PRO A 485 -11.61 -1.34 24.31
CA PRO A 485 -12.43 -2.50 24.70
C PRO A 485 -13.81 -2.58 24.01
N LYS A 486 -14.06 -1.75 22.99
CA LYS A 486 -15.26 -1.84 22.15
C LYS A 486 -15.09 -2.93 21.11
N GLU A 487 -16.19 -3.25 20.43
CA GLU A 487 -16.19 -4.26 19.37
C GLU A 487 -15.23 -3.90 18.24
N TYR A 488 -14.52 -4.91 17.71
CA TYR A 488 -13.57 -4.70 16.62
C TYR A 488 -14.28 -4.44 15.29
N PRO A 489 -13.72 -3.64 14.37
CA PRO A 489 -14.32 -3.43 13.06
C PRO A 489 -14.30 -4.70 12.18
N PRO A 490 -15.29 -4.88 11.29
CA PRO A 490 -15.30 -5.95 10.30
C PRO A 490 -14.23 -5.72 9.22
N ASN A 491 -13.83 -6.79 8.51
CA ASN A 491 -12.85 -6.82 7.42
C ASN A 491 -11.46 -6.30 7.78
N LYS A 492 -11.02 -6.47 9.03
CA LYS A 492 -9.68 -6.10 9.46
C LYS A 492 -8.71 -7.26 9.28
N ASN A 493 -7.49 -6.93 8.87
CA ASN A 493 -6.38 -7.87 8.80
C ASN A 493 -5.15 -7.22 9.45
N CYS A 494 -4.92 -7.59 10.70
CA CYS A 494 -3.88 -7.03 11.54
C CYS A 494 -2.71 -7.99 11.64
N VAL A 495 -1.49 -7.53 11.38
CA VAL A 495 -0.30 -8.38 11.48
C VAL A 495 0.74 -7.72 12.38
N TRP A 496 0.98 -8.29 13.56
CA TRP A 496 2.07 -7.90 14.44
C TRP A 496 3.27 -8.83 14.25
N GLN A 497 4.47 -8.25 14.17
CA GLN A 497 5.73 -8.96 14.04
C GLN A 497 6.63 -8.57 15.20
N VAL A 498 6.70 -9.42 16.23
CA VAL A 498 7.54 -9.18 17.41
C VAL A 498 8.94 -9.71 17.14
N VAL A 499 9.97 -8.88 17.38
CA VAL A 499 11.37 -9.24 17.20
C VAL A 499 12.14 -8.89 18.46
N ALA A 500 12.82 -9.87 19.05
CA ALA A 500 13.71 -9.72 20.19
C ALA A 500 15.18 -9.95 19.78
N PRO A 501 16.17 -9.56 20.61
CA PRO A 501 17.57 -9.89 20.37
C PRO A 501 17.82 -11.39 20.26
N ASN A 502 18.92 -11.77 19.61
CA ASN A 502 19.37 -13.16 19.55
C ASN A 502 19.57 -13.69 20.99
N GLN A 503 19.15 -14.92 21.28
CA GLN A 503 19.07 -15.58 22.61
C GLN A 503 17.77 -15.37 23.41
N TYR A 504 16.86 -14.52 22.93
CA TYR A 504 15.54 -14.37 23.56
C TYR A 504 14.48 -15.24 22.87
N ARG A 505 13.45 -15.60 23.64
CA ARG A 505 12.20 -16.21 23.18
C ARG A 505 11.06 -15.25 23.55
N ILE A 506 10.03 -15.20 22.73
CA ILE A 506 8.88 -14.31 22.93
C ILE A 506 7.72 -15.17 23.40
N SER A 507 7.16 -14.83 24.55
CA SER A 507 5.94 -15.45 25.07
C SER A 507 4.79 -14.46 24.96
N MET A 508 3.62 -14.97 24.61
CA MET A 508 2.38 -14.21 24.45
C MET A 508 1.31 -14.78 25.37
N GLN A 509 0.68 -13.90 26.15
CA GLN A 509 -0.37 -14.22 27.11
C GLN A 509 -1.60 -13.35 26.84
N PHE A 510 -2.75 -13.97 26.64
CA PHE A 510 -4.03 -13.27 26.50
C PHE A 510 -4.61 -12.95 27.88
N GLU A 511 -4.92 -11.67 28.13
CA GLU A 511 -5.62 -11.20 29.34
C GLU A 511 -7.14 -11.31 29.16
N ALA A 512 -7.62 -11.04 27.96
CA ALA A 512 -9.02 -11.15 27.58
C ALA A 512 -9.15 -11.58 26.12
N PHE A 513 -10.13 -12.43 25.81
CA PHE A 513 -10.29 -13.04 24.49
C PHE A 513 -11.77 -13.32 24.17
N GLU A 514 -12.31 -12.65 23.15
CA GLU A 514 -13.68 -12.84 22.68
C GLU A 514 -13.77 -12.54 21.17
N LEU A 515 -13.75 -13.58 20.33
CA LEU A 515 -13.85 -13.52 18.87
C LEU A 515 -15.03 -14.35 18.35
N GLU A 516 -15.60 -13.97 17.21
CA GLU A 516 -16.55 -14.83 16.49
C GLU A 516 -15.86 -16.11 15.99
N GLY A 517 -16.42 -17.28 16.28
CA GLY A 517 -15.85 -18.53 15.76
C GLY A 517 -16.52 -19.80 16.26
N ASN A 518 -16.14 -20.91 15.63
CA ASN A 518 -16.47 -22.28 16.01
C ASN A 518 -15.16 -23.08 16.16
N GLU A 519 -15.21 -24.39 16.39
CA GLU A 519 -14.02 -25.23 16.61
C GLU A 519 -12.93 -25.14 15.52
N VAL A 520 -13.27 -24.70 14.29
CA VAL A 520 -12.33 -24.61 13.16
C VAL A 520 -11.87 -23.16 12.89
N CYS A 521 -12.37 -22.18 13.65
CA CYS A 521 -12.05 -20.76 13.52
C CYS A 521 -12.12 -20.26 12.07
N LYS A 522 -13.27 -20.51 11.42
CA LYS A 522 -13.50 -20.19 10.00
C LYS A 522 -13.76 -18.70 9.75
N TYR A 523 -14.41 -18.03 10.70
CA TYR A 523 -14.81 -16.63 10.61
C TYR A 523 -13.67 -15.74 11.11
N ASP A 524 -13.79 -15.20 12.32
CA ASP A 524 -12.78 -14.36 12.93
C ASP A 524 -11.76 -15.20 13.69
N PHE A 525 -10.50 -14.84 13.61
CA PHE A 525 -9.45 -15.58 14.28
C PHE A 525 -8.20 -14.75 14.52
N VAL A 526 -7.43 -15.17 15.52
CA VAL A 526 -6.02 -14.80 15.65
C VAL A 526 -5.13 -16.02 15.44
N GLU A 527 -4.04 -15.83 14.71
CA GLU A 527 -3.09 -16.85 14.34
C GLU A 527 -1.71 -16.48 14.85
N VAL A 528 -1.01 -17.40 15.51
CA VAL A 528 0.30 -17.14 16.13
C VAL A 528 1.35 -18.08 15.56
N ARG A 529 2.47 -17.52 15.08
CA ARG A 529 3.56 -18.26 14.40
C ARG A 529 4.95 -17.92 14.94
N SER A 530 5.85 -18.90 14.93
CA SER A 530 7.29 -18.72 15.22
C SER A 530 8.07 -18.37 13.96
N GLY A 531 8.16 -17.07 13.68
CA GLY A 531 8.80 -16.54 12.47
C GLY A 531 8.17 -15.22 12.04
N LEU A 532 8.72 -14.60 10.99
CA LEU A 532 8.23 -13.31 10.47
C LEU A 532 7.34 -13.44 9.22
N THR A 533 7.26 -14.63 8.62
CA THR A 533 6.52 -14.87 7.37
C THR A 533 5.22 -15.62 7.64
N SER A 534 4.30 -15.61 6.67
CA SER A 534 3.07 -16.43 6.70
C SER A 534 3.35 -17.94 6.71
N ASP A 535 4.51 -18.35 6.20
CA ASP A 535 4.86 -19.77 6.04
C ASP A 535 5.63 -20.33 7.24
N SER A 536 5.86 -19.49 8.26
CA SER A 536 6.56 -19.85 9.49
C SER A 536 5.76 -20.84 10.34
N THR A 537 6.42 -21.57 11.24
CA THR A 537 5.80 -22.62 12.08
C THR A 537 4.58 -22.10 12.83
N LEU A 538 3.42 -22.70 12.61
CA LEU A 538 2.15 -22.34 13.25
C LEU A 538 2.07 -22.95 14.65
N HIS A 539 1.79 -22.12 15.65
CA HIS A 539 1.46 -22.59 17.01
C HIS A 539 -0.02 -22.92 17.14
N GLY A 540 -0.88 -22.06 16.59
CA GLY A 540 -2.32 -22.28 16.62
C GLY A 540 -3.10 -21.14 15.99
N LYS A 541 -4.37 -21.46 15.73
CA LYS A 541 -5.39 -20.55 15.23
C LYS A 541 -6.53 -20.54 16.24
N TYR A 542 -6.86 -19.37 16.77
CA TYR A 542 -7.71 -19.21 17.95
C TYR A 542 -8.90 -18.31 17.66
N CYS A 543 -10.06 -18.64 18.22
CA CYS A 543 -11.32 -17.91 18.11
C CYS A 543 -12.27 -18.33 19.26
N GLY A 544 -13.46 -17.74 19.35
CA GLY A 544 -14.41 -18.01 20.44
C GLY A 544 -14.10 -17.23 21.72
N THR A 545 -14.49 -17.78 22.87
CA THR A 545 -14.39 -17.13 24.20
C THR A 545 -13.36 -17.77 25.12
N GLU A 546 -12.80 -18.91 24.75
CA GLU A 546 -11.78 -19.58 25.56
C GLU A 546 -10.43 -18.86 25.39
N VAL A 547 -9.81 -18.52 26.53
CA VAL A 547 -8.52 -17.82 26.55
C VAL A 547 -7.42 -18.83 26.23
N PRO A 548 -6.60 -18.63 25.17
CA PRO A 548 -5.49 -19.53 24.87
C PRO A 548 -4.45 -19.58 25.98
N GLU A 549 -3.82 -20.74 26.17
CA GLU A 549 -2.63 -20.87 27.02
C GLU A 549 -1.46 -20.00 26.51
N VAL A 550 -0.45 -19.79 27.34
CA VAL A 550 0.71 -18.96 26.99
C VAL A 550 1.47 -19.56 25.82
N ILE A 551 1.63 -18.80 24.73
CA ILE A 551 2.28 -19.26 23.51
C ILE A 551 3.72 -18.72 23.48
N THR A 552 4.71 -19.59 23.36
CA THR A 552 6.13 -19.20 23.32
C THR A 552 6.75 -19.48 21.95
N SER A 553 7.41 -18.51 21.34
CA SER A 553 8.08 -18.66 20.04
C SER A 553 9.24 -19.64 20.11
N GLN A 554 9.53 -20.34 19.00
CA GLN A 554 10.71 -21.20 18.86
C GLN A 554 12.01 -20.40 18.64
N TYR A 555 11.89 -19.16 18.18
CA TYR A 555 13.00 -18.27 17.84
C TYR A 555 12.83 -16.92 18.56
N ASN A 556 13.69 -15.95 18.25
CA ASN A 556 13.60 -14.58 18.74
C ASN A 556 12.60 -13.72 17.95
N ASN A 557 11.68 -14.33 17.20
CA ASN A 557 10.66 -13.64 16.44
C ASN A 557 9.32 -14.39 16.49
N MET A 558 8.23 -13.62 16.42
CA MET A 558 6.86 -14.13 16.46
C MET A 558 5.96 -13.27 15.55
N ARG A 559 5.09 -13.91 14.77
CA ARG A 559 4.07 -13.24 13.94
C ARG A 559 2.68 -13.56 14.48
N ILE A 560 1.89 -12.53 14.73
CA ILE A 560 0.52 -12.59 15.21
C ILE A 560 -0.38 -11.97 14.13
N GLU A 561 -1.31 -12.74 13.58
CA GLU A 561 -2.23 -12.27 12.54
C GLU A 561 -3.68 -12.38 13.01
N PHE A 562 -4.37 -11.26 13.16
CA PHE A 562 -5.81 -11.22 13.44
C PHE A 562 -6.59 -10.89 12.16
N LYS A 563 -7.60 -11.68 11.85
CA LYS A 563 -8.53 -11.44 10.75
C LYS A 563 -9.97 -11.42 11.23
N SER A 564 -10.71 -10.40 10.81
CA SER A 564 -12.17 -10.35 10.91
C SER A 564 -12.83 -10.36 9.54
N ASP A 565 -13.97 -11.02 9.44
CA ASP A 565 -14.79 -11.04 8.23
C ASP A 565 -15.76 -9.84 8.17
N ASN A 566 -16.71 -9.83 7.22
CA ASN A 566 -17.65 -8.73 7.06
C ASN A 566 -18.88 -8.81 7.96
N THR A 567 -18.90 -9.74 8.92
CA THR A 567 -20.04 -10.08 9.77
C THR A 567 -19.81 -9.73 11.25
N VAL A 568 -20.03 -10.66 12.19
CA VAL A 568 -20.31 -10.35 13.59
C VAL A 568 -19.04 -9.94 14.35
N SER A 569 -19.02 -8.68 14.78
CA SER A 569 -17.97 -8.21 15.68
C SER A 569 -18.22 -8.60 17.14
N LYS A 570 -17.15 -8.89 17.86
CA LYS A 570 -17.10 -9.07 19.32
C LYS A 570 -16.11 -8.10 19.95
N LYS A 571 -15.90 -8.16 21.27
CA LYS A 571 -14.96 -7.26 21.98
C LYS A 571 -13.51 -7.40 21.53
N GLY A 572 -13.11 -8.57 21.02
CA GLY A 572 -11.75 -8.82 20.57
C GLY A 572 -10.84 -9.34 21.67
N PHE A 573 -9.57 -8.96 21.65
CA PHE A 573 -8.61 -9.42 22.63
C PHE A 573 -7.66 -8.33 23.11
N LYS A 574 -7.12 -8.55 24.31
CA LYS A 574 -5.97 -7.84 24.87
C LYS A 574 -4.95 -8.87 25.29
N ALA A 575 -3.73 -8.76 24.77
CA ALA A 575 -2.65 -9.70 25.05
C ALA A 575 -1.36 -8.96 25.40
N HIS A 576 -0.57 -9.54 26.29
CA HIS A 576 0.75 -9.07 26.64
C HIS A 576 1.77 -10.02 26.04
N PHE A 577 2.79 -9.46 25.42
CA PHE A 577 3.98 -10.20 25.03
C PHE A 577 5.16 -9.76 25.90
N PHE A 578 6.01 -10.72 26.22
CA PHE A 578 7.26 -10.48 26.91
C PHE A 578 8.30 -11.42 26.33
N SER A 579 9.53 -10.95 26.30
CA SER A 579 10.66 -11.73 25.85
C SER A 579 11.51 -12.09 27.04
N ASP A 580 11.89 -13.35 27.05
CA ASP A 580 12.68 -13.97 28.10
C ASP A 580 13.95 -14.54 27.48
N LYS A 581 15.06 -14.46 28.20
CA LYS A 581 16.31 -15.04 27.73
C LYS A 581 16.22 -16.54 27.94
N ASP A 582 16.41 -17.32 26.90
CA ASP A 582 16.39 -18.77 27.02
C ASP A 582 17.76 -19.25 27.52
N GLU A 583 17.96 -19.27 28.84
CA GLU A 583 19.22 -19.71 29.43
C GLU A 583 19.51 -21.19 29.17
N CYS A 584 18.48 -22.01 28.96
CA CYS A 584 18.59 -23.43 28.64
C CYS A 584 19.16 -23.68 27.24
N SER A 585 18.98 -22.74 26.31
CA SER A 585 19.51 -22.84 24.94
C SER A 585 21.03 -22.93 24.87
N LYS A 586 21.76 -22.56 25.93
CA LYS A 586 23.21 -22.60 25.99
C LYS A 586 23.68 -23.50 27.14
N ASP A 587 24.39 -24.57 26.80
CA ASP A 587 24.98 -25.53 27.75
C ASP A 587 23.96 -26.10 28.76
N ASN A 588 22.71 -26.28 28.33
CA ASN A 588 21.61 -26.77 29.17
C ASN A 588 21.42 -25.97 30.47
N GLY A 589 21.70 -24.66 30.46
CA GLY A 589 21.68 -23.82 31.68
C GLY A 589 22.65 -24.29 32.78
N GLY A 590 23.62 -25.16 32.49
CA GLY A 590 24.45 -25.82 33.50
C GLY A 590 23.70 -26.85 34.35
N CYS A 591 22.54 -27.34 33.91
CA CYS A 591 21.80 -28.41 34.56
C CYS A 591 22.40 -29.77 34.22
N GLN A 592 22.57 -30.65 35.22
CA GLN A 592 23.08 -32.01 35.00
C GLN A 592 22.14 -32.86 34.15
N HIS A 593 20.82 -32.74 34.35
CA HIS A 593 19.81 -33.49 33.61
C HIS A 593 19.03 -32.58 32.66
N GLU A 594 17.96 -31.95 33.13
CA GLU A 594 17.05 -31.17 32.29
C GLU A 594 17.00 -29.72 32.75
N CYS A 595 17.04 -28.78 31.80
CA CYS A 595 16.85 -27.37 32.07
C CYS A 595 15.48 -26.93 31.57
N ILE A 596 14.70 -26.32 32.46
CA ILE A 596 13.40 -25.74 32.14
C ILE A 596 13.53 -24.23 32.19
N ASN A 597 13.34 -23.59 31.04
CA ASN A 597 13.34 -22.13 30.97
C ASN A 597 12.06 -21.59 31.62
N THR A 598 12.19 -20.63 32.52
CA THR A 598 11.10 -20.01 33.26
C THR A 598 11.12 -18.51 33.03
N ILE A 599 10.02 -17.79 33.27
CA ILE A 599 10.00 -16.35 32.99
C ILE A 599 11.02 -15.61 33.88
N GLY A 600 12.06 -15.05 33.27
CA GLY A 600 13.14 -14.30 33.90
C GLY A 600 14.28 -15.15 34.49
N SER A 601 14.27 -16.49 34.32
CA SER A 601 15.27 -17.41 34.89
C SER A 601 15.13 -18.82 34.28
N TYR A 602 15.84 -19.82 34.81
CA TYR A 602 15.59 -21.22 34.52
C TYR A 602 15.67 -22.05 35.80
N VAL A 603 15.17 -23.29 35.75
CA VAL A 603 15.28 -24.27 36.83
C VAL A 603 15.75 -25.61 36.27
N CYS A 604 16.62 -26.31 36.99
CA CYS A 604 17.02 -27.65 36.64
C CYS A 604 16.05 -28.68 37.21
N GLN A 605 15.64 -29.64 36.38
CA GLN A 605 14.85 -30.80 36.76
C GLN A 605 15.67 -32.08 36.61
N CYS A 606 15.45 -33.01 37.52
CA CYS A 606 16.06 -34.33 37.51
C CYS A 606 15.11 -35.37 36.92
N ARG A 607 15.67 -36.30 36.14
CA ARG A 607 14.95 -37.46 35.61
C ARG A 607 14.50 -38.41 36.72
N ASN A 608 13.55 -39.30 36.38
CA ASN A 608 13.00 -40.30 37.30
C ASN A 608 14.10 -41.13 37.98
N GLY A 609 14.01 -41.24 39.31
CA GLY A 609 15.02 -41.88 40.14
C GLY A 609 16.09 -40.94 40.70
N PHE A 610 16.00 -39.62 40.44
CA PHE A 610 16.89 -38.61 40.99
C PHE A 610 16.11 -37.42 41.54
N ILE A 611 16.62 -36.81 42.60
CA ILE A 611 16.13 -35.56 43.19
C ILE A 611 17.17 -34.46 43.02
N LEU A 612 16.72 -33.21 42.90
CA LEU A 612 17.60 -32.07 42.71
C LEU A 612 18.52 -31.90 43.93
N HIS A 613 19.82 -31.79 43.67
CA HIS A 613 20.84 -31.55 44.67
C HIS A 613 20.71 -30.11 45.22
N GLU A 614 21.30 -29.85 46.39
CA GLU A 614 21.17 -28.55 47.06
C GLU A 614 21.75 -27.38 46.26
N ASN A 615 22.69 -27.65 45.34
CA ASN A 615 23.24 -26.65 44.43
C ASN A 615 22.28 -26.27 43.28
N LYS A 616 21.09 -26.89 43.21
CA LYS A 616 20.04 -26.65 42.20
C LYS A 616 20.44 -26.93 40.75
N HIS A 617 21.60 -27.53 40.52
CA HIS A 617 22.13 -27.87 39.20
C HIS A 617 22.32 -29.38 39.03
N ASP A 618 22.80 -30.05 40.08
CA ASP A 618 23.10 -31.48 40.05
C ASP A 618 21.90 -32.31 40.52
N CYS A 619 21.94 -33.60 40.21
CA CYS A 619 20.91 -34.56 40.54
C CYS A 619 21.50 -35.67 41.42
N LYS A 620 20.93 -35.87 42.61
CA LYS A 620 21.30 -36.96 43.53
C LYS A 620 20.30 -38.11 43.42
N GLU A 621 20.75 -39.35 43.60
CA GLU A 621 19.88 -40.53 43.50
C GLU A 621 18.76 -40.48 44.54
N ALA A 622 17.54 -40.78 44.11
CA ALA A 622 16.35 -40.92 44.94
C ALA A 622 16.16 -42.39 45.39
N GLU A 623 15.49 -42.61 46.50
CA GLU A 623 15.01 -43.94 46.89
C GLU A 623 14.00 -44.45 45.84
N CYS A 624 14.13 -45.72 45.43
CA CYS A 624 13.42 -46.30 44.29
C CYS A 624 12.17 -47.10 44.70
N GLU A 625 11.38 -46.54 45.61
CA GLU A 625 10.12 -47.13 46.07
C GLU A 625 8.95 -46.24 45.62
N HIS A 626 8.01 -46.81 44.88
CA HIS A 626 6.88 -46.08 44.30
C HIS A 626 5.56 -46.67 44.78
N ARG A 627 4.64 -45.81 45.25
CA ARG A 627 3.26 -46.18 45.60
C ARG A 627 2.30 -45.46 44.68
N ILE A 628 1.49 -46.22 43.95
CA ILE A 628 0.64 -45.73 42.88
C ILE A 628 -0.82 -46.07 43.19
N HIS A 629 -1.62 -45.03 43.43
CA HIS A 629 -3.06 -45.14 43.69
C HIS A 629 -3.91 -44.54 42.54
N ASN A 630 -3.26 -43.89 41.57
CA ASN A 630 -3.96 -43.27 40.45
C ASN A 630 -4.48 -44.33 39.47
N PRO A 631 -5.70 -44.18 38.92
CA PRO A 631 -6.33 -45.20 38.09
C PRO A 631 -5.58 -45.47 36.78
N SER A 632 -4.81 -44.50 36.29
CA SER A 632 -3.89 -44.69 35.17
C SER A 632 -2.66 -43.78 35.30
N GLY A 633 -1.62 -44.08 34.53
CA GLY A 633 -0.40 -43.29 34.49
C GLY A 633 0.74 -44.03 33.79
N THR A 634 1.95 -43.51 33.95
CA THR A 634 3.16 -44.11 33.38
C THR A 634 4.15 -44.45 34.48
N ILE A 635 4.84 -45.57 34.28
CA ILE A 635 5.96 -46.03 35.10
C ILE A 635 7.16 -46.26 34.20
N SER A 636 8.35 -46.05 34.73
CA SER A 636 9.59 -46.20 33.96
C SER A 636 10.71 -46.72 34.85
N SER A 637 11.66 -47.43 34.26
CA SER A 637 12.90 -47.79 34.94
C SER A 637 13.69 -46.51 35.29
N PRO A 638 14.54 -46.55 36.33
CA PRO A 638 15.36 -45.40 36.70
C PRO A 638 16.19 -44.93 35.52
N ASN A 639 16.33 -43.61 35.39
CA ASN A 639 17.12 -42.96 34.34
C ASN A 639 16.62 -43.13 32.89
N TRP A 640 15.48 -43.81 32.66
CA TRP A 640 14.87 -43.91 31.33
C TRP A 640 14.61 -42.50 30.74
N PRO A 641 14.88 -42.23 29.45
CA PRO A 641 15.20 -43.18 28.36
C PRO A 641 16.69 -43.59 28.27
N ASP A 642 17.54 -43.07 29.15
CA ASP A 642 18.94 -43.49 29.22
C ASP A 642 19.10 -44.80 30.00
N LYS A 643 20.33 -45.32 30.03
CA LYS A 643 20.60 -46.62 30.64
C LYS A 643 20.28 -46.61 32.14
N TYR A 644 19.58 -47.64 32.62
CA TYR A 644 19.34 -47.79 34.06
C TYR A 644 20.66 -48.00 34.82
N PRO A 645 20.75 -47.67 36.12
CA PRO A 645 21.98 -47.89 36.89
C PRO A 645 22.21 -49.36 37.24
N SER A 646 23.47 -49.75 37.47
CA SER A 646 23.85 -51.08 37.98
C SER A 646 23.49 -51.25 39.46
N ARG A 647 23.22 -52.48 39.91
CA ARG A 647 22.94 -52.85 41.32
C ARG A 647 21.75 -52.10 41.92
N LYS A 648 20.69 -51.92 41.13
CA LYS A 648 19.47 -51.25 41.58
C LYS A 648 18.37 -52.25 41.83
N GLU A 649 17.58 -51.94 42.85
CA GLU A 649 16.32 -52.59 43.14
C GLU A 649 15.27 -51.49 43.24
N CYS A 650 14.22 -51.60 42.45
CA CYS A 650 13.14 -50.64 42.36
C CYS A 650 11.80 -51.33 42.48
N THR A 651 10.89 -50.75 43.24
CA THR A 651 9.60 -51.39 43.55
C THR A 651 8.43 -50.45 43.26
N TRP A 652 7.34 -51.03 42.75
CA TRP A 652 6.08 -50.33 42.51
C TRP A 652 4.95 -51.10 43.18
N ASP A 653 4.29 -50.48 44.16
CA ASP A 653 3.05 -50.95 44.77
C ASP A 653 1.88 -50.22 44.09
N ILE A 654 1.17 -50.92 43.22
CA ILE A 654 0.11 -50.36 42.39
C ILE A 654 -1.24 -50.88 42.90
N SER A 655 -2.12 -49.95 43.28
CA SER A 655 -3.48 -50.28 43.73
C SER A 655 -4.53 -49.59 42.88
N ALA A 656 -5.50 -50.35 42.41
CA ALA A 656 -6.71 -49.86 41.76
C ALA A 656 -7.90 -49.82 42.72
N THR A 657 -8.97 -49.14 42.30
CA THR A 657 -10.26 -49.14 42.98
C THR A 657 -10.75 -50.59 43.20
N PRO A 658 -11.24 -50.96 44.39
CA PRO A 658 -11.77 -52.29 44.64
C PRO A 658 -12.80 -52.72 43.59
N GLY A 659 -12.73 -53.97 43.16
CA GLY A 659 -13.54 -54.46 42.03
C GLY A 659 -12.86 -54.36 40.66
N HIS A 660 -11.75 -53.63 40.53
CA HIS A 660 -11.04 -53.49 39.26
C HIS A 660 -9.70 -54.22 39.27
N ARG A 661 -9.08 -54.33 38.11
CA ARG A 661 -7.77 -54.94 37.90
C ARG A 661 -6.74 -53.92 37.46
N VAL A 662 -5.49 -54.15 37.83
CA VAL A 662 -4.35 -53.39 37.34
C VAL A 662 -3.86 -54.04 36.05
N LYS A 663 -3.71 -53.25 34.99
CA LYS A 663 -3.09 -53.64 33.74
C LYS A 663 -1.83 -52.82 33.51
N ILE A 664 -0.76 -53.50 33.09
CA ILE A 664 0.51 -52.90 32.71
C ILE A 664 0.74 -53.20 31.24
N SER A 665 0.85 -52.16 30.42
CA SER A 665 1.16 -52.27 29.00
C SER A 665 2.51 -51.60 28.73
N PHE A 666 3.45 -52.34 28.14
CA PHE A 666 4.79 -51.84 27.88
C PHE A 666 4.83 -51.06 26.57
N ASN A 667 5.34 -49.83 26.61
CA ASN A 667 5.54 -48.99 25.44
C ASN A 667 6.96 -49.21 24.89
N GLU A 668 7.94 -49.27 25.79
CA GLU A 668 9.34 -49.61 25.49
C GLU A 668 9.87 -50.64 26.49
N PHE A 669 10.69 -51.57 26.01
CA PHE A 669 11.28 -52.60 26.86
C PHE A 669 12.64 -53.08 26.30
N GLU A 670 13.71 -52.76 27.01
CA GLU A 670 15.08 -53.19 26.73
C GLU A 670 15.83 -53.41 28.05
N ILE A 671 15.79 -54.63 28.55
CA ILE A 671 16.53 -55.11 29.72
C ILE A 671 17.59 -56.13 29.25
N GLU A 672 18.64 -56.38 30.03
CA GLU A 672 19.66 -57.38 29.66
C GLU A 672 19.02 -58.73 29.27
N GLN A 673 19.50 -59.32 28.18
CA GLN A 673 18.92 -60.57 27.69
C GLN A 673 19.58 -61.79 28.35
N HIS A 674 18.76 -62.63 28.97
CA HIS A 674 19.18 -63.92 29.51
C HIS A 674 18.08 -64.96 29.32
N GLN A 675 18.44 -66.25 29.16
CA GLN A 675 17.48 -67.32 28.89
C GLN A 675 16.44 -67.51 30.00
N GLU A 676 16.85 -67.32 31.25
CA GLU A 676 15.99 -67.41 32.44
C GLU A 676 15.80 -66.06 33.16
N CYS A 677 16.21 -64.95 32.52
CA CYS A 677 16.18 -63.61 33.14
C CYS A 677 16.84 -63.58 34.53
N ALA A 678 18.05 -64.15 34.63
CA ALA A 678 18.77 -64.32 35.89
C ALA A 678 19.67 -63.12 36.24
N TYR A 679 19.99 -62.29 35.25
CA TYR A 679 20.71 -61.03 35.42
C TYR A 679 19.69 -59.92 35.68
N ASP A 680 19.67 -58.88 34.84
CA ASP A 680 18.68 -57.81 34.96
C ASP A 680 17.29 -58.30 34.56
N HIS A 681 16.29 -58.03 35.40
CA HIS A 681 14.92 -58.47 35.14
C HIS A 681 13.86 -57.64 35.88
N LEU A 682 12.65 -57.68 35.35
CA LEU A 682 11.45 -57.12 35.94
C LEU A 682 10.48 -58.24 36.34
N GLU A 683 10.06 -58.25 37.59
CA GLU A 683 9.05 -59.18 38.12
C GLU A 683 7.76 -58.44 38.40
N ALA A 684 6.64 -59.08 38.08
CA ALA A 684 5.31 -58.61 38.43
C ALA A 684 4.56 -59.70 39.20
N PHE A 685 3.89 -59.29 40.27
CA PHE A 685 3.20 -60.16 41.22
C PHE A 685 1.73 -59.74 41.33
N ASP A 686 0.85 -60.73 41.33
CA ASP A 686 -0.61 -60.60 41.41
C ASP A 686 -1.08 -60.40 42.85
N GLY A 687 -0.68 -59.27 43.46
CA GLY A 687 -0.98 -58.95 44.86
C GLY A 687 -0.22 -57.72 45.35
N ASP A 688 -0.05 -57.60 46.66
CA ASP A 688 0.57 -56.44 47.32
C ASP A 688 2.02 -56.64 47.75
N SER A 689 2.62 -57.79 47.44
CA SER A 689 4.01 -58.08 47.80
C SER A 689 4.60 -59.15 46.89
N ASP A 690 5.92 -59.35 47.04
CA ASP A 690 6.69 -60.42 46.38
C ASP A 690 6.32 -61.84 46.83
N LYS A 691 5.40 -61.99 47.79
CA LYS A 691 4.85 -63.29 48.22
C LYS A 691 3.64 -63.74 47.39
N ALA A 692 3.08 -62.86 46.57
CA ALA A 692 1.93 -63.18 45.73
C ALA A 692 2.33 -64.01 44.50
N ALA A 693 1.35 -64.48 43.73
CA ALA A 693 1.62 -65.27 42.53
C ALA A 693 2.34 -64.42 41.46
N ILE A 694 3.41 -64.94 40.86
CA ILE A 694 4.15 -64.23 39.81
C ILE A 694 3.33 -64.22 38.51
N LEU A 695 3.04 -63.03 37.99
CA LEU A 695 2.44 -62.82 36.67
C LEU A 695 3.46 -62.97 35.55
N GLY A 696 4.70 -62.53 35.80
CA GLY A 696 5.78 -62.70 34.84
C GLY A 696 7.13 -62.23 35.38
N ARG A 697 8.20 -62.88 34.89
CA ARG A 697 9.59 -62.43 35.00
C ARG A 697 10.10 -62.10 33.60
N LEU A 698 10.50 -60.86 33.38
CA LEU A 698 10.69 -60.27 32.06
C LEU A 698 12.10 -59.72 31.90
N CYS A 699 12.72 -59.97 30.74
CA CYS A 699 14.03 -59.43 30.36
C CYS A 699 14.22 -59.47 28.83
N GLY A 700 15.33 -58.93 28.31
CA GLY A 700 15.60 -58.80 26.87
C GLY A 700 14.94 -57.56 26.23
N SER A 701 14.88 -57.56 24.89
CA SER A 701 14.43 -56.41 24.09
C SER A 701 13.09 -56.60 23.37
N LYS A 702 12.39 -57.71 23.64
CA LYS A 702 11.05 -57.95 23.08
C LYS A 702 10.04 -57.32 24.02
N ILE A 703 9.18 -56.45 23.49
CA ILE A 703 8.06 -55.85 24.24
C ILE A 703 7.17 -56.99 24.79
N PRO A 704 7.00 -57.10 26.12
CA PRO A 704 6.16 -58.11 26.74
C PRO A 704 4.68 -57.90 26.43
N GLU A 705 3.90 -58.98 26.47
CA GLU A 705 2.44 -58.90 26.46
C GLU A 705 1.94 -58.14 27.70
N PRO A 706 0.80 -57.41 27.61
CA PRO A 706 0.24 -56.70 28.74
C PRO A 706 -0.03 -57.64 29.93
N LEU A 707 0.42 -57.22 31.12
CA LEU A 707 0.19 -57.96 32.36
C LEU A 707 -1.09 -57.46 33.01
N VAL A 708 -1.98 -58.37 33.42
CA VAL A 708 -3.24 -58.02 34.08
C VAL A 708 -3.34 -58.79 35.39
N SER A 709 -3.53 -58.09 36.51
CA SER A 709 -3.77 -58.71 37.81
C SER A 709 -5.15 -59.35 37.88
N THR A 710 -5.37 -60.31 38.78
CA THR A 710 -6.70 -60.89 39.03
C THR A 710 -7.54 -60.05 40.00
N GLY A 711 -6.88 -59.33 40.91
CA GLY A 711 -7.48 -58.39 41.86
C GLY A 711 -7.05 -56.94 41.65
N ASN A 712 -7.33 -56.09 42.64
CA ASN A 712 -7.10 -54.64 42.56
C ASN A 712 -5.70 -54.19 42.99
N LYS A 713 -4.74 -55.12 43.10
CA LYS A 713 -3.37 -54.81 43.50
C LYS A 713 -2.38 -55.55 42.61
N MET A 714 -1.27 -54.90 42.29
CA MET A 714 -0.13 -55.47 41.60
C MET A 714 1.16 -54.91 42.21
N TYR A 715 2.09 -55.80 42.54
CA TYR A 715 3.41 -55.44 43.02
C TYR A 715 4.44 -55.74 41.93
N MET A 716 5.31 -54.78 41.61
CA MET A 716 6.37 -54.96 40.62
C MET A 716 7.73 -54.67 41.22
N ARG A 717 8.75 -55.43 40.79
CA ARG A 717 10.12 -55.30 41.25
C ARG A 717 11.10 -55.40 40.08
N PHE A 718 11.91 -54.36 39.88
CA PHE A 718 13.01 -54.36 38.91
C PHE A 718 14.34 -54.51 39.64
N ILE A 719 15.18 -55.44 39.17
CA ILE A 719 16.52 -55.70 39.72
C ILE A 719 17.56 -55.61 38.59
N SER A 720 18.67 -54.91 38.85
CA SER A 720 19.85 -54.90 37.97
C SER A 720 21.12 -55.37 38.69
N ASP A 721 22.03 -56.01 37.96
CA ASP A 721 23.29 -56.54 38.44
C ASP A 721 24.45 -55.53 38.26
N ALA A 722 25.70 -55.98 38.39
CA ALA A 722 26.88 -55.13 38.32
C ALA A 722 27.25 -54.63 36.91
N SER A 723 26.69 -55.18 35.83
CA SER A 723 27.13 -54.96 34.45
C SER A 723 25.98 -54.97 33.44
N VAL A 724 26.26 -54.56 32.19
CA VAL A 724 25.34 -54.66 31.03
C VAL A 724 24.00 -53.91 31.16
N GLN A 725 24.08 -52.61 31.44
CA GLN A 725 22.87 -51.77 31.48
C GLN A 725 22.33 -51.44 30.08
N ARG A 726 21.01 -51.46 29.97
CA ARG A 726 20.22 -51.12 28.76
C ARG A 726 19.29 -49.96 29.06
N LYS A 727 18.50 -49.50 28.07
CA LYS A 727 17.58 -48.36 28.24
C LYS A 727 16.50 -48.59 29.31
N GLY A 728 16.19 -49.85 29.61
CA GLY A 728 15.18 -50.22 30.60
C GLY A 728 13.80 -50.25 29.99
N PHE A 729 12.79 -49.75 30.70
CA PHE A 729 11.41 -49.83 30.25
C PHE A 729 10.62 -48.55 30.54
N GLN A 730 9.62 -48.31 29.69
CA GLN A 730 8.51 -47.41 29.97
C GLN A 730 7.22 -48.21 29.76
N ALA A 731 6.35 -48.18 30.76
CA ALA A 731 5.05 -48.84 30.72
C ALA A 731 3.94 -47.89 31.15
N THR A 732 2.75 -48.13 30.64
CA THR A 732 1.52 -47.50 31.09
C THR A 732 0.81 -48.44 32.05
N HIS A 733 0.42 -47.92 33.21
CA HIS A 733 -0.49 -48.62 34.10
C HIS A 733 -1.90 -48.07 33.89
N SER A 734 -2.89 -48.95 33.89
CA SER A 734 -4.29 -48.59 33.79
C SER A 734 -5.14 -49.50 34.66
N THR A 735 -6.29 -48.99 35.06
CA THR A 735 -7.31 -49.75 35.76
C THR A 735 -8.27 -50.30 34.73
N GLU A 736 -8.34 -51.61 34.62
CA GLU A 736 -9.31 -52.33 33.79
C GLU A 736 -10.48 -52.78 34.66
N CYS A 737 -11.69 -52.70 34.12
CA CYS A 737 -12.85 -53.22 34.83
C CYS A 737 -12.89 -54.76 34.79
N GLY A 738 -13.75 -55.33 35.63
CA GLY A 738 -13.84 -56.77 35.84
C GLY A 738 -12.79 -57.32 36.81
N GLY A 739 -12.97 -58.57 37.22
CA GLY A 739 -12.07 -59.26 38.15
C GLY A 739 -12.74 -60.37 38.94
N ARG A 740 -11.96 -61.09 39.74
CA ARG A 740 -12.47 -62.13 40.66
C ARG A 740 -12.56 -61.56 42.06
N LEU A 741 -13.75 -61.56 42.61
CA LEU A 741 -14.07 -60.96 43.90
C LEU A 741 -14.51 -62.04 44.87
N LYS A 742 -14.15 -61.87 46.15
CA LYS A 742 -14.59 -62.77 47.21
C LYS A 742 -15.65 -62.07 48.07
N ALA A 743 -16.82 -62.69 48.19
CA ALA A 743 -17.84 -62.26 49.14
C ALA A 743 -17.47 -62.78 50.54
N GLU A 744 -17.49 -61.88 51.50
CA GLU A 744 -17.27 -62.18 52.92
C GLU A 744 -18.52 -61.78 53.72
N THR A 745 -18.63 -62.20 54.98
CA THR A 745 -19.75 -61.82 55.85
C THR A 745 -19.81 -60.31 56.12
N GLY A 746 -18.73 -59.58 55.85
CA GLY A 746 -18.67 -58.12 55.86
C GLY A 746 -18.98 -57.54 54.49
N GLN A 747 -19.69 -56.41 54.48
CA GLN A 747 -20.11 -55.76 53.26
C GLN A 747 -18.94 -55.16 52.48
N ARG A 748 -18.89 -55.45 51.16
CA ARG A 748 -17.88 -54.97 50.22
C ARG A 748 -18.52 -54.10 49.15
N ASN A 749 -17.72 -53.25 48.51
CA ASN A 749 -18.17 -52.31 47.47
C ASN A 749 -17.63 -52.75 46.10
N LEU A 750 -18.47 -52.60 45.08
CA LEU A 750 -18.15 -52.74 43.67
C LEU A 750 -18.68 -51.51 42.93
N TYR A 751 -17.87 -50.94 42.05
CA TYR A 751 -18.21 -49.75 41.27
C TYR A 751 -18.16 -50.09 39.77
N SER A 752 -18.99 -49.42 38.97
CA SER A 752 -19.04 -49.68 37.52
C SER A 752 -17.75 -49.29 36.79
N HIS A 753 -17.03 -48.30 37.31
CA HIS A 753 -15.78 -47.81 36.74
C HIS A 753 -14.88 -47.21 37.84
N ALA A 754 -13.59 -47.02 37.52
CA ALA A 754 -12.58 -46.63 38.49
C ALA A 754 -12.74 -45.20 39.04
N GLN A 755 -13.34 -44.29 38.25
CA GLN A 755 -13.57 -42.88 38.59
C GLN A 755 -15.02 -42.60 39.03
N PHE A 756 -15.72 -43.64 39.52
CA PHE A 756 -17.10 -43.54 39.94
C PHE A 756 -17.28 -42.46 41.03
N GLY A 757 -18.13 -41.47 40.74
CA GLY A 757 -18.40 -40.33 41.61
C GLY A 757 -17.84 -39.01 41.08
N ASP A 758 -16.75 -39.06 40.32
CA ASP A 758 -16.13 -37.89 39.69
C ASP A 758 -16.56 -37.76 38.22
N ASN A 759 -16.73 -38.88 37.52
CA ASN A 759 -17.09 -38.95 36.10
C ASN A 759 -18.25 -39.93 35.83
N ASN A 760 -18.76 -39.88 34.61
CA ASN A 760 -19.64 -40.92 34.05
C ASN A 760 -18.82 -42.14 33.61
N TYR A 761 -19.46 -43.32 33.48
CA TYR A 761 -18.75 -44.51 33.01
C TYR A 761 -18.24 -44.33 31.57
N PRO A 762 -17.09 -44.93 31.23
CA PRO A 762 -16.58 -44.93 29.86
C PRO A 762 -17.52 -45.69 28.90
N GLY A 763 -17.61 -45.22 27.66
CA GLY A 763 -18.27 -45.95 26.57
C GLY A 763 -17.39 -47.10 26.05
N HIS A 764 -17.98 -48.02 25.30
CA HIS A 764 -17.33 -49.22 24.74
C HIS A 764 -16.67 -50.11 25.81
N THR A 765 -17.34 -50.32 26.94
CA THR A 765 -16.79 -51.16 28.01
C THR A 765 -17.56 -52.45 28.19
N ASP A 766 -16.81 -53.57 28.19
CA ASP A 766 -17.30 -54.91 28.49
C ASP A 766 -16.62 -55.41 29.77
N CYS A 767 -17.29 -55.23 30.89
CA CYS A 767 -16.77 -55.58 32.21
C CYS A 767 -17.39 -56.89 32.72
N GLU A 768 -16.57 -57.78 33.25
CA GLU A 768 -17.04 -59.04 33.85
C GLU A 768 -16.46 -59.22 35.25
N TRP A 769 -17.32 -59.30 36.26
CA TRP A 769 -16.95 -59.59 37.64
C TRP A 769 -17.54 -60.91 38.09
N LEU A 770 -16.70 -61.81 38.58
CA LEU A 770 -17.13 -63.05 39.21
C LEU A 770 -16.98 -62.92 40.72
N ILE A 771 -18.11 -62.91 41.42
CA ILE A 771 -18.15 -62.90 42.89
C ILE A 771 -18.32 -64.35 43.36
N THR A 772 -17.45 -64.81 44.25
CA THR A 772 -17.55 -66.14 44.88
C THR A 772 -17.63 -66.03 46.40
N ALA A 773 -18.54 -66.78 47.02
CA ALA A 773 -18.67 -66.94 48.46
C ALA A 773 -17.99 -68.24 48.94
N GLU A 774 -17.90 -68.42 50.26
CA GLU A 774 -17.50 -69.70 50.85
C GLU A 774 -18.61 -70.74 50.69
N ALA A 775 -18.24 -72.02 50.57
CA ALA A 775 -19.19 -73.10 50.40
C ALA A 775 -20.28 -73.09 51.49
N GLY A 776 -21.54 -73.13 51.09
CA GLY A 776 -22.70 -73.06 51.99
C GLY A 776 -23.23 -71.64 52.26
N TYR A 777 -22.68 -70.63 51.56
CA TYR A 777 -23.18 -69.26 51.55
C TYR A 777 -23.58 -68.83 50.14
N GLY A 778 -24.62 -67.99 50.06
CA GLY A 778 -24.99 -67.22 48.89
C GLY A 778 -24.41 -65.80 48.94
N ILE A 779 -24.73 -65.03 47.90
CA ILE A 779 -24.28 -63.65 47.68
C ILE A 779 -25.54 -62.77 47.65
N GLU A 780 -25.56 -61.78 48.52
CA GLU A 780 -26.55 -60.71 48.53
C GLU A 780 -25.96 -59.47 47.87
N LEU A 781 -26.65 -58.93 46.87
CA LEU A 781 -26.32 -57.70 46.16
C LEU A 781 -27.36 -56.61 46.42
N THR A 782 -26.88 -55.42 46.77
CA THR A 782 -27.70 -54.22 46.93
C THR A 782 -27.16 -53.08 46.07
N PHE A 783 -27.99 -52.48 45.23
CA PHE A 783 -27.63 -51.27 44.49
C PHE A 783 -27.77 -50.04 45.38
N THR A 784 -26.65 -49.38 45.67
CA THR A 784 -26.65 -48.10 46.39
C THR A 784 -26.88 -46.93 45.43
N THR A 785 -26.38 -47.04 44.19
CA THR A 785 -26.62 -46.08 43.11
C THR A 785 -26.72 -46.87 41.81
N PHE A 786 -27.66 -46.51 40.95
CA PHE A 786 -27.88 -47.15 39.66
C PHE A 786 -28.44 -46.12 38.66
N GLU A 787 -27.57 -45.69 37.76
CA GLU A 787 -27.86 -44.73 36.68
C GLU A 787 -27.12 -45.21 35.43
N VAL A 788 -27.77 -46.07 34.65
CA VAL A 788 -27.30 -46.56 33.35
C VAL A 788 -28.22 -45.99 32.28
N GLU A 789 -27.79 -45.90 31.01
CA GLU A 789 -28.65 -45.37 29.95
C GLU A 789 -30.03 -46.06 29.93
N GLU A 790 -31.09 -45.30 29.72
CA GLU A 790 -32.46 -45.82 29.71
C GLU A 790 -32.91 -46.11 28.28
N GLU A 791 -33.27 -47.36 28.02
CA GLU A 791 -33.77 -47.83 26.72
C GLU A 791 -34.86 -48.89 26.98
N ALA A 792 -35.82 -49.03 26.06
CA ALA A 792 -37.00 -49.87 26.27
C ALA A 792 -36.66 -51.37 26.44
N ASP A 793 -35.64 -51.85 25.75
CA ASP A 793 -35.17 -53.24 25.77
C ASP A 793 -33.80 -53.41 26.46
N CYS A 794 -33.25 -52.34 27.05
CA CYS A 794 -31.88 -52.28 27.57
C CYS A 794 -30.85 -52.80 26.56
N GLY A 795 -30.95 -52.31 25.31
CA GLY A 795 -30.11 -52.71 24.19
C GLY A 795 -28.78 -51.95 24.04
N TYR A 796 -28.72 -50.72 24.56
CA TYR A 796 -27.51 -49.89 24.58
C TYR A 796 -26.66 -50.25 25.80
N ASP A 797 -26.77 -49.51 26.90
CA ASP A 797 -26.03 -49.80 28.12
C ASP A 797 -26.82 -50.67 29.10
N TYR A 798 -26.20 -51.71 29.66
CA TYR A 798 -26.88 -52.59 30.59
C TYR A 798 -25.94 -53.35 31.53
N ILE A 799 -26.50 -53.75 32.68
CA ILE A 799 -25.90 -54.75 33.57
C ILE A 799 -26.69 -56.06 33.50
N GLU A 800 -26.00 -57.18 33.38
CA GLU A 800 -26.55 -58.53 33.47
C GLU A 800 -26.00 -59.28 34.67
N LEU A 801 -26.88 -60.03 35.33
CA LEU A 801 -26.53 -60.84 36.48
C LEU A 801 -26.88 -62.30 36.21
N TYR A 802 -25.97 -63.20 36.54
CA TYR A 802 -26.14 -64.64 36.41
C TYR A 802 -25.82 -65.34 37.74
N ASP A 803 -26.65 -66.28 38.14
CA ASP A 803 -26.50 -67.09 39.35
C ASP A 803 -25.59 -68.30 39.09
N GLY A 804 -24.30 -68.05 38.92
CA GLY A 804 -23.30 -69.08 38.68
C GLY A 804 -21.95 -68.52 38.24
N TYR A 805 -21.09 -69.42 37.75
CA TYR A 805 -19.70 -69.12 37.40
C TYR A 805 -19.51 -68.48 36.03
N ASP A 806 -20.48 -68.66 35.14
CA ASP A 806 -20.42 -68.20 33.75
C ASP A 806 -21.81 -67.78 33.25
N SER A 807 -21.89 -67.27 32.02
CA SER A 807 -23.13 -66.80 31.42
C SER A 807 -24.10 -67.88 30.94
N THR A 808 -23.75 -69.16 31.10
CA THR A 808 -24.68 -70.29 30.84
C THR A 808 -25.58 -70.56 32.03
N ALA A 809 -25.25 -70.00 33.20
CA ALA A 809 -26.05 -70.09 34.41
C ALA A 809 -27.38 -69.31 34.30
N HIS A 810 -28.25 -69.49 35.29
CA HIS A 810 -29.56 -68.83 35.31
C HIS A 810 -29.40 -67.30 35.34
N LYS A 811 -29.97 -66.60 34.36
CA LYS A 811 -29.95 -65.13 34.29
C LYS A 811 -30.92 -64.58 35.33
N LEU A 812 -30.38 -63.88 36.33
CA LEU A 812 -31.14 -63.19 37.36
C LEU A 812 -31.82 -61.93 36.81
N GLY A 813 -31.22 -61.28 35.81
CA GLY A 813 -31.85 -60.20 35.07
C GLY A 813 -30.88 -59.39 34.20
N ARG A 814 -31.45 -58.54 33.36
CA ARG A 814 -30.78 -57.47 32.63
C ARG A 814 -31.40 -56.13 33.06
N PHE A 815 -30.58 -55.14 33.39
CA PHE A 815 -31.04 -53.89 33.97
C PHE A 815 -30.36 -52.68 33.31
N CYS A 816 -31.14 -51.63 33.07
CA CYS A 816 -30.70 -50.31 32.56
C CYS A 816 -31.58 -49.19 33.13
N GLY A 817 -31.33 -47.92 32.82
CA GLY A 817 -32.08 -46.78 33.36
C GLY A 817 -31.66 -46.32 34.77
N SER A 818 -32.50 -45.51 35.41
CA SER A 818 -32.19 -44.85 36.70
C SER A 818 -33.18 -45.21 37.82
N GLY A 819 -32.67 -45.45 39.03
CA GLY A 819 -33.49 -45.64 40.24
C GLY A 819 -33.05 -46.81 41.13
N PRO A 820 -33.57 -46.88 42.37
CA PRO A 820 -33.25 -47.97 43.29
C PRO A 820 -33.74 -49.32 42.72
N ARG A 821 -32.93 -50.36 42.88
CA ARG A 821 -33.26 -51.74 42.50
C ARG A 821 -33.50 -52.58 43.75
N GLU A 822 -34.35 -53.59 43.63
CA GLU A 822 -34.55 -54.58 44.70
C GLU A 822 -33.25 -55.34 44.98
N GLU A 823 -33.13 -55.88 46.19
CA GLU A 823 -32.01 -56.74 46.58
C GLU A 823 -32.01 -58.03 45.77
N ILE A 824 -30.84 -58.44 45.31
CA ILE A 824 -30.67 -59.62 44.46
C ILE A 824 -29.84 -60.66 45.20
N TYR A 825 -30.35 -61.89 45.26
CA TYR A 825 -29.74 -63.00 45.97
C TYR A 825 -29.33 -64.10 44.99
N SER A 826 -28.12 -64.66 45.15
CA SER A 826 -27.74 -65.90 44.47
C SER A 826 -28.32 -67.12 45.18
N ALA A 827 -28.77 -68.13 44.42
CA ALA A 827 -29.09 -69.44 44.96
C ALA A 827 -27.83 -70.31 45.13
N GLY A 828 -26.74 -69.98 44.43
CA GLY A 828 -25.44 -70.64 44.53
C GLY A 828 -24.35 -69.81 45.24
N GLU A 829 -23.16 -70.38 45.29
CA GLU A 829 -21.95 -69.77 45.88
C GLU A 829 -21.23 -68.78 44.93
N ALA A 830 -21.73 -68.60 43.72
CA ALA A 830 -21.12 -67.74 42.70
C ALA A 830 -22.16 -66.87 42.01
N MET A 831 -21.79 -65.64 41.69
CA MET A 831 -22.59 -64.72 40.89
C MET A 831 -21.70 -64.01 39.87
N LEU A 832 -22.08 -64.08 38.60
CA LEU A 832 -21.42 -63.37 37.51
C LEU A 832 -22.16 -62.08 37.21
N ILE A 833 -21.43 -60.98 37.16
CA ILE A 833 -21.91 -59.66 36.80
C ILE A 833 -21.26 -59.26 35.48
N ARG A 834 -22.05 -58.88 34.49
CA ARG A 834 -21.59 -58.28 33.24
C ARG A 834 -22.11 -56.87 33.10
N PHE A 835 -21.26 -55.92 32.74
CA PHE A 835 -21.66 -54.58 32.36
C PHE A 835 -21.18 -54.30 30.94
N HIS A 836 -22.11 -53.81 30.11
CA HIS A 836 -21.85 -53.43 28.73
C HIS A 836 -22.21 -51.95 28.56
N SER A 837 -21.36 -51.19 27.88
CA SER A 837 -21.67 -49.85 27.39
C SER A 837 -21.30 -49.67 25.92
N ASP A 838 -22.11 -48.90 25.19
CA ASP A 838 -21.87 -48.54 23.79
C ASP A 838 -21.04 -47.24 23.63
N ASP A 839 -20.92 -46.67 22.43
CA ASP A 839 -20.16 -45.42 22.20
C ASP A 839 -20.85 -44.16 22.75
N THR A 840 -22.14 -44.26 23.07
CA THR A 840 -23.04 -43.13 23.20
C THR A 840 -23.63 -43.05 24.61
N ILE A 841 -24.01 -41.84 25.01
CA ILE A 841 -24.79 -41.55 26.23
C ILE A 841 -24.33 -42.29 27.51
N SER A 842 -23.16 -41.93 28.01
CA SER A 842 -22.75 -42.37 29.36
C SER A 842 -23.49 -41.63 30.48
N LYS A 843 -23.71 -42.34 31.60
CA LYS A 843 -24.31 -41.84 32.84
C LYS A 843 -23.38 -42.10 34.04
N LYS A 844 -23.84 -41.80 35.26
CA LYS A 844 -23.03 -41.95 36.49
C LYS A 844 -22.63 -43.41 36.76
N GLY A 845 -23.41 -44.39 36.31
CA GLY A 845 -23.14 -45.82 36.47
C GLY A 845 -23.72 -46.41 37.73
N PHE A 846 -23.07 -47.41 38.31
CA PHE A 846 -23.57 -48.11 39.49
C PHE A 846 -22.53 -48.28 40.61
N HIS A 847 -23.05 -48.29 41.83
CA HIS A 847 -22.35 -48.69 43.05
C HIS A 847 -23.15 -49.81 43.72
N ILE A 848 -22.56 -50.99 43.72
CA ILE A 848 -23.11 -52.21 44.30
C ILE A 848 -22.41 -52.47 45.63
N ARG A 849 -23.20 -52.84 46.63
CA ARG A 849 -22.70 -53.43 47.87
C ARG A 849 -23.01 -54.91 47.85
N TYR A 850 -22.02 -55.74 48.14
CA TYR A 850 -22.18 -57.19 48.16
C TYR A 850 -21.70 -57.80 49.48
N THR A 851 -22.38 -58.84 49.94
CA THR A 851 -22.04 -59.57 51.16
C THR A 851 -22.36 -61.05 51.01
N SER A 852 -21.70 -61.89 51.79
CA SER A 852 -21.96 -63.32 51.86
C SER A 852 -23.02 -63.61 52.93
N THR A 853 -24.09 -64.30 52.54
CA THR A 853 -25.19 -64.68 53.42
C THR A 853 -25.30 -66.20 53.51
N LYS A 854 -25.51 -66.73 54.71
CA LYS A 854 -25.65 -68.17 54.90
C LYS A 854 -26.99 -68.61 54.32
N PHE A 855 -27.04 -69.71 53.56
CA PHE A 855 -28.32 -70.24 53.08
C PHE A 855 -29.25 -70.51 54.27
N GLN A 856 -30.46 -69.95 54.24
CA GLN A 856 -31.48 -70.28 55.24
C GLN A 856 -31.97 -71.71 54.99
N GLU A 857 -31.71 -72.62 55.93
CA GLU A 857 -32.35 -73.94 55.92
C GLU A 857 -33.86 -73.79 56.17
N GLY A 858 -34.66 -73.87 55.11
CA GLY A 858 -36.03 -74.39 55.15
C GLY A 858 -37.18 -73.38 55.16
N LEU A 859 -37.95 -73.33 54.06
CA LEU A 859 -39.40 -73.06 54.05
C LEU A 859 -40.06 -73.59 52.77
N HIS A 860 -39.99 -74.91 52.56
CA HIS A 860 -40.94 -75.67 51.74
C HIS A 860 -41.71 -76.66 52.64
N THR A 861 -42.65 -76.15 53.43
CA THR A 861 -43.79 -76.93 53.95
C THR A 861 -44.96 -75.98 54.24
N HIS A 862 -45.89 -75.88 53.28
CA HIS A 862 -47.36 -75.94 53.44
C HIS A 862 -48.15 -75.04 52.48
N LYS A 863 -48.89 -75.77 51.62
CA LYS A 863 -50.09 -75.45 50.82
C LYS A 863 -49.91 -74.70 49.51
#